data_AF-A0ABD2W0Q7-F1
#
_entry.id   AF-A0ABD2W0Q7-F1
#
_cell.length_a   1.000
_cell.length_b   1.000
_cell.length_c   1.000
_cell.angle_alpha   90.00
_cell.angle_beta   90.00
_cell.angle_gamma   90.00
#
_symmetry.space_group_name_H-M   'P 1'
#
loop_
_entity.id
_entity.type
_entity.pdbx_description
1 polymer ?
#
loop_
_entity_poly.entity_id
_entity_poly.type
_entity_poly.pdbx_seq_one_letter_code
_entity_poly.pdbx_strand_id
1 'polypeptide(L)'
;MPSSEEESLWLVGSEAGGQHQQQHPYQNRSGQQQQQQQQQKQQAAAAAARVAGYQQPTSTAFRLSRGLQPFNHNHRSYTEEMQQQQQQQQSANSGNSAGATVDVADQQQQLEQQQQQNSVAAAGPANGAGGGGGGGGGGGDSAEQHDLIDNASDAALLAQFHEDAIKQAGVGYFQLIALLYVGLCLAADTVEFFVVPYILPSAEVELCIEDNEKGWLGNITLVGLAIGGICWGGLGDRLGRRRSLISAMAVHSLFSGVATFMPTYGTFMTTRFCSAVGVGGSLPLAFIYLAECCPRASRGKWIGMLIGAGALGGVYAALLAWAIVPTTGEMVVLENTEHFSAWHRFLLFCCLPAFCATVGLIFLPESPRYLVEAGRDVDAMMVYQKIYKKNNAQKNAAGAQYQLSELELPNKRPRGLPPPSPANHNTSVLADIMCSIEMFWSSFLELFATPYLKVTVVLLVIWSATAFGLYGLMVWCPEYLKLLRSIDYQAHTERFVGVEYNGKTFNGSLENRQYRDSRFQNCKFIKMVFSHVDFDNCTFQSVEFSSIKSSKTHFTNSTIVDSRFIDTDLSEQAFVDCHTENVTQLSLRGPCPTLDLDYNIYIEEALHGHLAALLAFVPAAALAGLALTVLQRPKMIGVSLFLSSIAALCLMLVSSNSGAVLGFESGFIAIFAIAWTALTLVTVECYPTHLRCTGFGLMAAAIRISGLIGTATYQSLVNAPLVAPSLLTASALFIASIATLKLPQTHTVFL
;
A
#
# COMPACT_ATOMS: atom_id res chain seq x y z
N MET A 1 -54.14 27.07 24.09
CA MET A 1 -54.69 27.61 22.83
C MET A 1 -53.82 27.07 21.71
N PRO A 2 -54.27 25.99 21.05
CA PRO A 2 -53.65 25.35 19.88
C PRO A 2 -54.15 26.05 18.57
N SER A 3 -53.66 25.79 17.36
CA SER A 3 -53.96 24.65 16.45
C SER A 3 -53.23 24.94 15.11
N SER A 4 -52.47 24.02 14.47
CA SER A 4 -52.91 23.01 13.47
C SER A 4 -53.81 23.57 12.36
N GLU A 5 -53.81 23.15 11.10
CA GLU A 5 -53.12 22.19 10.22
C GLU A 5 -53.66 22.53 8.79
N GLU A 6 -53.44 21.66 7.81
CA GLU A 6 -54.07 21.60 6.46
C GLU A 6 -53.36 22.33 5.31
N GLU A 7 -53.16 21.73 4.13
CA GLU A 7 -53.22 20.35 3.67
C GLU A 7 -52.58 20.27 2.27
N SER A 8 -52.26 19.05 1.88
CA SER A 8 -51.52 18.57 0.72
C SER A 8 -52.37 18.28 -0.53
N LEU A 9 -51.68 17.98 -1.65
CA LEU A 9 -52.14 17.35 -2.92
C LEU A 9 -52.90 18.28 -3.89
N TRP A 10 -52.60 18.29 -5.19
CA TRP A 10 -52.98 17.25 -6.16
C TRP A 10 -52.02 17.08 -7.36
N LEU A 11 -51.94 15.83 -7.80
CA LEU A 11 -51.33 15.28 -9.01
C LEU A 11 -52.42 15.01 -10.08
N VAL A 12 -52.05 15.17 -11.36
CA VAL A 12 -52.48 14.41 -12.57
C VAL A 12 -53.83 14.72 -13.27
N GLY A 13 -53.76 14.87 -14.61
CA GLY A 13 -54.83 14.69 -15.61
C GLY A 13 -54.59 15.54 -16.87
N SER A 14 -53.93 15.03 -17.93
CA SER A 14 -54.46 14.25 -19.08
C SER A 14 -55.24 15.06 -20.15
N GLU A 15 -54.59 15.18 -21.32
CA GLU A 15 -55.06 15.17 -22.74
C GLU A 15 -56.25 16.01 -23.24
N ALA A 16 -56.01 16.85 -24.26
CA ALA A 16 -56.63 16.73 -25.60
C ALA A 16 -56.17 17.83 -26.61
N GLY A 17 -55.57 17.38 -27.73
CA GLY A 17 -55.90 17.74 -29.12
C GLY A 17 -55.84 19.19 -29.63
N GLY A 18 -54.89 19.47 -30.54
CA GLY A 18 -54.96 20.58 -31.49
C GLY A 18 -53.79 20.59 -32.49
N GLN A 19 -54.02 20.10 -33.71
CA GLN A 19 -53.06 20.05 -34.82
C GLN A 19 -52.78 21.44 -35.41
N HIS A 20 -51.51 21.77 -35.64
CA HIS A 20 -51.08 22.61 -36.77
C HIS A 20 -49.72 22.12 -37.30
N GLN A 21 -49.63 22.04 -38.62
CA GLN A 21 -48.56 21.39 -39.37
C GLN A 21 -47.61 22.46 -39.96
N GLN A 22 -46.31 22.14 -39.94
CA GLN A 22 -45.26 22.44 -40.95
C GLN A 22 -44.02 23.25 -40.50
N GLN A 23 -42.87 22.67 -40.92
CA GLN A 23 -41.52 23.19 -41.21
C GLN A 23 -40.38 22.92 -40.22
N HIS A 24 -39.51 21.99 -40.63
CA HIS A 24 -38.19 21.66 -40.07
C HIS A 24 -37.14 22.76 -40.34
N PRO A 25 -36.16 22.92 -39.43
CA PRO A 25 -34.80 23.27 -39.82
C PRO A 25 -33.77 22.30 -39.19
N TYR A 26 -33.51 21.17 -39.85
CA TYR A 26 -32.34 20.32 -39.60
C TYR A 26 -31.22 20.70 -40.58
N GLN A 27 -30.54 21.82 -40.35
CA GLN A 27 -29.30 22.11 -41.11
C GLN A 27 -28.29 23.04 -40.42
N ASN A 28 -28.60 23.64 -39.25
CA ASN A 28 -27.71 24.59 -38.58
C ASN A 28 -27.04 24.09 -37.27
N ARG A 29 -27.32 22.86 -36.80
CA ARG A 29 -26.72 22.34 -35.55
C ARG A 29 -25.30 21.77 -35.72
N SER A 30 -24.95 21.23 -36.89
CA SER A 30 -23.63 20.67 -37.14
C SER A 30 -22.54 21.74 -37.29
N GLY A 31 -22.87 22.88 -37.90
CA GLY A 31 -21.96 24.02 -38.03
C GLY A 31 -21.65 24.71 -36.70
N GLN A 32 -22.64 24.86 -35.82
CA GLN A 32 -22.44 25.43 -34.48
C GLN A 32 -21.63 24.50 -33.56
N GLN A 33 -21.83 23.18 -33.65
CA GLN A 33 -21.02 22.22 -32.90
C GLN A 33 -19.58 22.17 -33.42
N GLN A 34 -19.34 22.26 -34.74
CA GLN A 34 -17.98 22.34 -35.28
C GLN A 34 -17.29 23.66 -34.91
N GLN A 35 -18.00 24.79 -34.90
CA GLN A 35 -17.45 26.08 -34.43
C GLN A 35 -17.11 26.07 -32.94
N GLN A 36 -17.96 25.48 -32.08
CA GLN A 36 -17.65 25.32 -30.66
C GLN A 36 -16.44 24.40 -30.45
N GLN A 37 -16.33 23.32 -31.23
CA GLN A 37 -15.20 22.39 -31.12
C GLN A 37 -13.89 23.00 -31.64
N GLN A 38 -13.95 23.88 -32.66
CA GLN A 38 -12.80 24.66 -33.12
C GLN A 38 -12.40 25.75 -32.14
N GLN A 39 -13.35 26.45 -31.51
CA GLN A 39 -13.06 27.41 -30.44
C GLN A 39 -12.42 26.72 -29.22
N GLN A 40 -12.91 25.54 -28.83
CA GLN A 40 -12.30 24.75 -27.76
C GLN A 40 -10.89 24.28 -28.10
N LYS A 41 -10.64 23.85 -29.35
CA LYS A 41 -9.29 23.49 -29.81
C LYS A 41 -8.34 24.70 -29.84
N GLN A 42 -8.82 25.88 -30.21
CA GLN A 42 -8.02 27.12 -30.19
C GLN A 42 -7.73 27.59 -28.76
N GLN A 43 -8.67 27.45 -27.83
CA GLN A 43 -8.47 27.75 -26.41
C GLN A 43 -7.50 26.77 -25.75
N ALA A 44 -7.57 25.48 -26.10
CA ALA A 44 -6.61 24.46 -25.63
C ALA A 44 -5.19 24.70 -26.17
N ALA A 45 -5.06 25.12 -27.44
CA ALA A 45 -3.77 25.48 -28.03
C ALA A 45 -3.18 26.76 -27.40
N ALA A 46 -4.00 27.75 -27.08
CA ALA A 46 -3.58 28.98 -26.38
C ALA A 46 -3.18 28.71 -24.92
N ALA A 47 -3.84 27.77 -24.24
CA ALA A 47 -3.45 27.32 -22.91
C ALA A 47 -2.11 26.56 -22.93
N ALA A 48 -1.89 25.68 -23.92
CA ALA A 48 -0.63 24.97 -24.10
C ALA A 48 0.56 25.91 -24.40
N ALA A 49 0.32 26.99 -25.16
CA ALA A 49 1.34 28.01 -25.44
C ALA A 49 1.70 28.87 -24.20
N ARG A 50 0.75 29.07 -23.25
CA ARG A 50 1.03 29.77 -21.98
C ARG A 50 1.86 28.93 -21.01
N VAL A 51 1.68 27.60 -21.03
CA VAL A 51 2.45 26.67 -20.18
C VAL A 51 3.92 26.59 -20.63
N ALA A 52 4.21 26.74 -21.92
CA ALA A 52 5.59 26.75 -22.44
C ALA A 52 6.37 28.06 -22.16
N GLY A 53 5.69 29.13 -21.70
CA GLY A 53 6.28 30.46 -21.51
C GLY A 53 6.92 30.71 -20.15
N TYR A 54 6.83 29.78 -19.19
CA TYR A 54 7.30 29.94 -17.82
C TYR A 54 8.40 28.93 -17.46
N GLN A 55 9.53 28.97 -18.17
CA GLN A 55 10.79 28.42 -17.68
C GLN A 55 11.96 29.29 -18.16
N GLN A 56 12.40 30.21 -17.29
CA GLN A 56 13.81 30.57 -17.11
C GLN A 56 13.95 31.40 -15.82
N PRO A 57 14.68 30.89 -14.83
CA PRO A 57 15.58 31.71 -14.04
C PRO A 57 17.01 31.36 -14.42
N THR A 58 17.76 32.41 -14.72
CA THR A 58 19.21 32.45 -14.91
C THR A 58 19.95 31.82 -13.74
N SER A 59 20.77 30.81 -13.99
CA SER A 59 21.86 30.42 -13.09
C SER A 59 23.12 30.07 -13.89
N THR A 60 24.11 30.92 -13.68
CA THR A 60 25.52 30.82 -14.08
C THR A 60 26.16 29.51 -13.61
N ALA A 61 26.49 28.62 -14.53
CA ALA A 61 27.29 27.41 -14.26
C ALA A 61 28.79 27.68 -14.49
N PHE A 62 29.55 27.47 -13.41
CA PHE A 62 31.00 27.47 -13.34
C PHE A 62 31.59 26.35 -14.23
N ARG A 63 32.58 26.69 -15.06
CA ARG A 63 33.30 25.76 -15.95
C ARG A 63 34.21 24.82 -15.16
N LEU A 64 34.03 23.52 -15.34
CA LEU A 64 35.12 22.54 -15.24
C LEU A 64 35.10 21.65 -16.49
N SER A 65 36.06 21.94 -17.37
CA SER A 65 36.35 21.25 -18.62
C SER A 65 37.12 19.95 -18.36
N ARG A 66 36.70 18.84 -18.99
CA ARG A 66 37.63 17.89 -19.64
C ARG A 66 36.89 17.11 -20.71
N GLY A 67 37.58 16.95 -21.83
CA GLY A 67 37.00 16.74 -23.15
C GLY A 67 36.61 15.30 -23.47
N LEU A 68 35.79 15.19 -24.51
CA LEU A 68 35.99 14.29 -25.65
C LEU A 68 35.13 14.80 -26.81
N GLN A 69 35.76 15.00 -27.97
CA GLN A 69 35.13 15.45 -29.21
C GLN A 69 34.45 14.29 -29.98
N PRO A 70 33.49 14.60 -30.88
CA PRO A 70 32.48 13.66 -31.37
C PRO A 70 32.85 12.99 -32.69
N PHE A 71 32.35 11.77 -32.89
CA PHE A 71 32.29 11.11 -34.19
C PHE A 71 30.84 11.09 -34.70
N ASN A 72 30.73 11.35 -36.00
CA ASN A 72 29.56 11.75 -36.75
C ASN A 72 29.05 10.55 -37.57
N HIS A 73 27.78 10.15 -37.49
CA HIS A 73 27.11 9.45 -38.58
C HIS A 73 25.57 9.50 -38.51
N ASN A 74 24.99 9.92 -39.64
CA ASN A 74 23.57 9.86 -39.99
C ASN A 74 23.13 8.42 -40.26
N HIS A 75 21.92 8.03 -39.82
CA HIS A 75 21.04 7.21 -40.65
C HIS A 75 19.56 7.35 -40.25
N ARG A 76 18.78 7.84 -41.21
CA ARG A 76 17.31 7.74 -41.29
C ARG A 76 16.97 6.46 -42.08
N SER A 77 15.76 5.96 -41.84
CA SER A 77 14.95 5.06 -42.69
C SER A 77 15.13 3.54 -42.50
N TYR A 78 14.31 2.93 -41.63
CA TYR A 78 13.96 1.50 -41.67
C TYR A 78 12.58 1.29 -41.01
N THR A 79 11.51 1.66 -41.74
CA THR A 79 10.12 1.37 -41.35
C THR A 79 9.25 0.99 -42.56
N GLU A 80 9.84 0.46 -43.63
CA GLU A 80 9.09 0.05 -44.84
C GLU A 80 9.26 -1.44 -45.24
N GLU A 81 10.06 -2.24 -44.52
CA GLU A 81 10.30 -3.66 -44.90
C GLU A 81 9.53 -4.72 -44.11
N MET A 82 8.80 -4.37 -43.04
CA MET A 82 8.03 -5.35 -42.26
C MET A 82 6.58 -5.57 -42.74
N GLN A 83 6.07 -4.72 -43.63
CA GLN A 83 4.69 -4.84 -44.16
C GLN A 83 4.59 -5.63 -45.46
N GLN A 84 5.69 -6.01 -46.10
CA GLN A 84 5.68 -6.81 -47.33
C GLN A 84 5.87 -8.32 -47.13
N GLN A 85 6.23 -8.80 -45.94
CA GLN A 85 6.33 -10.24 -45.68
C GLN A 85 5.02 -10.89 -45.17
N GLN A 86 4.02 -10.09 -44.80
CA GLN A 86 2.76 -10.63 -44.24
C GLN A 86 1.67 -10.89 -45.30
N GLN A 87 1.94 -10.55 -46.57
CA GLN A 87 0.97 -10.66 -47.67
C GLN A 87 1.27 -11.79 -48.68
N GLN A 88 2.27 -12.65 -48.41
CA GLN A 88 2.63 -13.79 -49.26
C GLN A 88 2.34 -15.18 -48.67
N GLN A 89 1.74 -15.28 -47.47
CA GLN A 89 1.40 -16.58 -46.85
C GLN A 89 -0.09 -16.90 -46.78
N GLN A 90 -0.96 -16.01 -47.29
CA GLN A 90 -2.42 -16.23 -47.30
C GLN A 90 -3.00 -16.68 -48.66
N SER A 91 -2.14 -17.07 -49.61
CA SER A 91 -2.55 -17.40 -50.99
C SER A 91 -2.05 -18.79 -51.44
N ALA A 92 -2.12 -19.81 -50.58
CA ALA A 92 -1.83 -21.19 -50.99
C ALA A 92 -2.40 -22.21 -49.98
N ASN A 93 -3.73 -22.39 -49.97
CA ASN A 93 -4.38 -23.71 -49.89
C ASN A 93 -5.88 -23.55 -49.62
N SER A 94 -6.64 -23.40 -50.71
CA SER A 94 -8.06 -23.76 -50.76
C SER A 94 -8.31 -24.44 -52.10
N GLY A 95 -8.47 -25.77 -52.09
CA GLY A 95 -8.90 -26.51 -53.29
C GLY A 95 -8.44 -27.97 -53.34
N ASN A 96 -9.00 -28.84 -52.49
CA ASN A 96 -9.45 -30.17 -52.91
C ASN A 96 -10.27 -30.86 -51.79
N SER A 97 -11.59 -30.85 -51.96
CA SER A 97 -12.55 -31.86 -51.47
C SER A 97 -12.37 -33.14 -52.32
N ALA A 98 -12.55 -34.39 -51.88
CA ALA A 98 -13.51 -34.95 -50.94
C ALA A 98 -13.08 -36.39 -50.52
N GLY A 99 -13.58 -36.88 -49.39
CA GLY A 99 -13.76 -38.33 -49.14
C GLY A 99 -13.35 -38.87 -47.77
N ALA A 100 -14.37 -39.20 -46.96
CA ALA A 100 -14.38 -40.17 -45.85
C ALA A 100 -13.70 -39.84 -44.50
N THR A 101 -14.56 -39.73 -43.50
CA THR A 101 -14.35 -39.69 -42.03
C THR A 101 -13.91 -41.05 -41.46
N VAL A 102 -12.86 -41.12 -40.64
CA VAL A 102 -12.67 -42.07 -39.50
C VAL A 102 -11.66 -41.48 -38.49
N ASP A 103 -11.90 -41.75 -37.20
CA ASP A 103 -11.34 -41.28 -35.94
C ASP A 103 -9.80 -41.13 -35.78
N VAL A 104 -9.38 -39.95 -35.30
CA VAL A 104 -8.01 -39.67 -34.80
C VAL A 104 -7.97 -39.54 -33.27
N ALA A 105 -9.12 -39.69 -32.58
CA ALA A 105 -9.20 -39.66 -31.12
C ALA A 105 -8.75 -40.97 -30.44
N ASP A 106 -8.77 -42.10 -31.16
CA ASP A 106 -8.41 -43.42 -30.59
C ASP A 106 -6.90 -43.73 -30.64
N GLN A 107 -6.13 -43.04 -31.50
CA GLN A 107 -4.69 -43.32 -31.65
C GLN A 107 -3.84 -42.68 -30.55
N GLN A 108 -4.34 -41.65 -29.87
CA GLN A 108 -3.63 -40.98 -28.78
C GLN A 108 -3.92 -41.64 -27.41
N GLN A 109 -5.07 -42.31 -27.24
CA GLN A 109 -5.36 -43.11 -26.05
C GLN A 109 -4.62 -44.47 -26.03
N GLN A 110 -4.28 -45.04 -27.19
CA GLN A 110 -3.51 -46.29 -27.26
C GLN A 110 -2.02 -46.11 -26.90
N LEU A 111 -1.45 -44.92 -27.11
CA LEU A 111 -0.06 -44.60 -26.74
C LEU A 111 0.08 -44.35 -25.22
N GLU A 112 -0.93 -43.80 -24.56
CA GLU A 112 -0.94 -43.62 -23.11
C GLU A 112 -1.18 -44.94 -22.35
N GLN A 113 -1.98 -45.86 -22.91
CA GLN A 113 -2.17 -47.20 -22.33
C GLN A 113 -0.93 -48.10 -22.47
N GLN A 114 -0.14 -47.97 -23.54
CA GLN A 114 1.12 -48.70 -23.69
C GLN A 114 2.21 -48.25 -22.71
N GLN A 115 2.20 -47.00 -22.25
CA GLN A 115 3.14 -46.54 -21.21
C GLN A 115 2.72 -46.95 -19.79
N GLN A 116 1.42 -47.18 -19.54
CA GLN A 116 0.95 -47.70 -18.26
C GLN A 116 1.17 -49.22 -18.10
N GLN A 117 1.16 -50.01 -19.18
CA GLN A 117 1.39 -51.45 -19.12
C GLN A 117 2.85 -51.86 -18.86
N ASN A 118 3.84 -51.00 -19.13
CA ASN A 118 5.25 -51.28 -18.83
C ASN A 118 5.68 -50.95 -17.39
N SER A 119 4.78 -50.44 -16.54
CA SER A 119 5.06 -50.14 -15.12
C SER A 119 4.55 -51.19 -14.13
N VAL A 120 3.85 -52.24 -14.61
CA VAL A 120 3.24 -53.28 -13.76
C VAL A 120 3.97 -54.64 -13.84
N ALA A 121 5.09 -54.70 -14.57
CA ALA A 121 5.88 -55.93 -14.73
C ALA A 121 7.19 -55.95 -13.91
N ALA A 122 7.12 -55.59 -12.61
CA ALA A 122 8.23 -55.77 -11.68
C ALA A 122 7.76 -56.05 -10.24
N ALA A 123 6.98 -57.11 -10.06
CA ALA A 123 6.75 -57.72 -8.75
C ALA A 123 6.48 -59.23 -8.93
N GLY A 124 7.54 -60.03 -8.93
CA GLY A 124 7.44 -61.49 -8.80
C GLY A 124 7.52 -61.91 -7.33
N PRO A 125 6.83 -62.99 -6.89
CA PRO A 125 6.85 -63.42 -5.50
C PRO A 125 8.03 -64.38 -5.25
N ALA A 126 8.76 -64.19 -4.17
CA ALA A 126 9.74 -65.16 -3.68
C ALA A 126 9.24 -65.79 -2.36
N ASN A 127 8.79 -67.03 -2.48
CA ASN A 127 8.68 -68.00 -1.38
C ASN A 127 10.08 -68.50 -0.99
N GLY A 128 10.31 -68.83 0.29
CA GLY A 128 11.45 -69.68 0.68
C GLY A 128 11.81 -69.62 2.16
N ALA A 129 11.65 -70.74 2.85
CA ALA A 129 11.74 -70.92 4.29
C ALA A 129 13.17 -71.11 4.85
N GLY A 130 13.30 -70.92 6.17
CA GLY A 130 14.02 -71.84 7.06
C GLY A 130 15.46 -71.50 7.45
N GLY A 131 15.76 -71.63 8.75
CA GLY A 131 17.11 -71.91 9.27
C GLY A 131 17.54 -71.02 10.44
N GLY A 132 17.56 -71.58 11.65
CA GLY A 132 18.12 -70.93 12.84
C GLY A 132 19.63 -71.10 13.00
N GLY A 133 20.18 -70.45 14.02
CA GLY A 133 21.48 -70.81 14.61
C GLY A 133 22.46 -69.64 14.85
N GLY A 134 22.59 -69.23 16.11
CA GLY A 134 23.86 -69.06 16.84
C GLY A 134 24.91 -68.02 16.40
N GLY A 135 25.11 -67.02 17.28
CA GLY A 135 26.43 -66.74 17.90
C GLY A 135 27.40 -65.74 17.24
N GLY A 136 27.72 -64.67 17.98
CA GLY A 136 29.10 -64.19 18.15
C GLY A 136 29.53 -62.86 17.47
N GLY A 137 29.60 -61.79 18.27
CA GLY A 137 30.82 -60.97 18.46
C GLY A 137 31.27 -59.92 17.42
N GLY A 138 31.41 -58.66 17.90
CA GLY A 138 32.22 -57.56 17.31
C GLY A 138 31.36 -56.45 16.68
N GLY A 139 31.12 -55.30 17.33
CA GLY A 139 32.09 -54.20 17.53
C GLY A 139 32.17 -53.38 16.23
N GLY A 140 31.33 -52.38 16.00
CA GLY A 140 31.49 -51.00 16.46
C GLY A 140 31.48 -50.08 15.23
N ASP A 141 30.81 -48.92 15.32
CA ASP A 141 30.80 -47.79 14.36
C ASP A 141 30.19 -47.97 12.96
N SER A 142 28.84 -48.04 12.86
CA SER A 142 28.12 -47.68 11.60
C SER A 142 26.65 -47.26 11.80
N ALA A 143 26.20 -46.84 12.99
CA ALA A 143 24.77 -46.69 13.30
C ALA A 143 24.25 -45.25 13.44
N GLU A 144 24.81 -44.24 12.77
CA GLU A 144 24.30 -42.85 12.82
C GLU A 144 24.19 -42.17 11.43
N GLN A 145 23.90 -42.91 10.36
CA GLN A 145 23.84 -42.33 9.01
C GLN A 145 22.49 -42.51 8.28
N HIS A 146 21.38 -42.80 8.97
CA HIS A 146 20.10 -43.10 8.27
C HIS A 146 18.80 -42.53 8.86
N ASP A 147 18.88 -41.36 9.53
CA ASP A 147 17.74 -40.69 10.19
C ASP A 147 17.37 -39.31 9.62
N LEU A 148 17.66 -39.05 8.34
CA LEU A 148 17.26 -37.82 7.65
C LEU A 148 16.02 -38.08 6.78
N ILE A 149 15.08 -37.13 6.76
CA ILE A 149 14.01 -37.10 5.74
C ILE A 149 14.67 -36.89 4.37
N ASP A 150 14.83 -37.98 3.62
CA ASP A 150 15.49 -37.98 2.30
C ASP A 150 14.50 -37.90 1.14
N ASN A 151 13.18 -37.99 1.37
CA ASN A 151 12.19 -38.05 0.30
C ASN A 151 11.10 -36.98 0.44
N ALA A 152 10.74 -36.35 -0.68
CA ALA A 152 9.56 -35.47 -0.80
C ALA A 152 8.26 -36.12 -0.26
N SER A 153 8.22 -37.46 -0.21
CA SER A 153 7.13 -38.25 0.39
C SER A 153 6.93 -37.97 1.87
N ASP A 154 7.99 -37.79 2.66
CA ASP A 154 7.87 -37.69 4.11
C ASP A 154 7.43 -36.28 4.52
N ALA A 155 7.87 -35.26 3.78
CA ALA A 155 7.37 -33.89 3.94
C ALA A 155 5.90 -33.77 3.55
N ALA A 156 5.47 -34.48 2.49
CA ALA A 156 4.07 -34.57 2.10
C ALA A 156 3.22 -35.32 3.15
N LEU A 157 3.75 -36.40 3.72
CA LEU A 157 3.09 -37.14 4.79
C LEU A 157 2.90 -36.28 6.05
N LEU A 158 3.92 -35.50 6.42
CA LEU A 158 3.83 -34.56 7.53
C LEU A 158 2.83 -33.43 7.24
N ALA A 159 2.78 -32.94 5.99
CA ALA A 159 1.75 -32.01 5.51
C ALA A 159 0.33 -32.55 5.68
N GLN A 160 0.12 -33.80 5.26
CA GLN A 160 -1.16 -34.48 5.37
C GLN A 160 -1.57 -34.71 6.82
N PHE A 161 -0.64 -35.16 7.68
CA PHE A 161 -0.88 -35.31 9.12
C PHE A 161 -1.43 -34.03 9.76
N HIS A 162 -0.79 -32.90 9.49
CA HIS A 162 -1.25 -31.61 10.01
C HIS A 162 -2.66 -31.24 9.51
N GLU A 163 -2.92 -31.41 8.21
CA GLU A 163 -4.22 -31.09 7.62
C GLU A 163 -5.34 -31.97 8.22
N ASP A 164 -5.08 -33.24 8.47
CA ASP A 164 -6.05 -34.14 9.11
C ASP A 164 -6.27 -33.78 10.59
N ALA A 165 -5.19 -33.51 11.33
CA ALA A 165 -5.26 -33.11 12.74
C ALA A 165 -6.02 -31.79 12.93
N ILE A 166 -5.76 -30.77 12.10
CA ILE A 166 -6.45 -29.47 12.19
C ILE A 166 -7.90 -29.55 11.70
N LYS A 167 -8.19 -30.42 10.71
CA LYS A 167 -9.56 -30.68 10.26
C LYS A 167 -10.39 -31.32 11.36
N GLN A 168 -9.82 -32.26 12.12
CA GLN A 168 -10.45 -32.84 13.31
C GLN A 168 -10.61 -31.82 14.45
N ALA A 169 -9.63 -30.92 14.63
CA ALA A 169 -9.72 -29.83 15.60
C ALA A 169 -10.90 -28.88 15.33
N GLY A 170 -11.35 -28.80 14.08
CA GLY A 170 -12.47 -27.99 13.63
C GLY A 170 -12.14 -26.49 13.56
N VAL A 171 -13.11 -25.71 13.11
CA VAL A 171 -13.01 -24.25 12.95
C VAL A 171 -14.09 -23.58 13.80
N GLY A 172 -13.73 -22.56 14.56
CA GLY A 172 -14.65 -21.86 15.45
C GLY A 172 -14.02 -20.68 16.18
N TYR A 173 -14.30 -20.58 17.49
CA TYR A 173 -13.88 -19.46 18.34
C TYR A 173 -12.36 -19.26 18.41
N PHE A 174 -11.56 -20.33 18.31
CA PHE A 174 -10.11 -20.19 18.33
C PHE A 174 -9.62 -19.34 17.15
N GLN A 175 -10.09 -19.62 15.93
CA GLN A 175 -9.71 -18.87 14.74
C GLN A 175 -10.19 -17.43 14.81
N LEU A 176 -11.34 -17.15 15.44
CA LEU A 176 -11.79 -15.78 15.68
C LEU A 176 -10.88 -15.01 16.65
N ILE A 177 -10.44 -15.65 17.73
CA ILE A 177 -9.49 -15.05 18.69
C ILE A 177 -8.12 -14.83 18.02
N ALA A 178 -7.66 -15.80 17.23
CA ALA A 178 -6.43 -15.67 16.46
C ALA A 178 -6.55 -14.52 15.44
N LEU A 179 -7.66 -14.44 14.72
CA LEU A 179 -7.97 -13.35 13.79
C LEU A 179 -7.97 -11.99 14.50
N LEU A 180 -8.52 -11.88 15.70
CA LEU A 180 -8.55 -10.61 16.45
C LEU A 180 -7.13 -10.11 16.76
N TYR A 181 -6.29 -10.93 17.40
CA TYR A 181 -4.96 -10.46 17.83
C TYR A 181 -3.98 -10.32 16.67
N VAL A 182 -4.01 -11.25 15.71
CA VAL A 182 -3.16 -11.19 14.52
C VAL A 182 -3.66 -10.09 13.56
N GLY A 183 -4.98 -9.87 13.51
CA GLY A 183 -5.59 -8.75 12.81
C GLY A 183 -5.20 -7.40 13.40
N LEU A 184 -5.09 -7.28 14.73
CA LEU A 184 -4.54 -6.06 15.36
C LEU A 184 -3.08 -5.80 14.97
N CYS A 185 -2.28 -6.84 14.70
CA CYS A 185 -0.91 -6.68 14.18
C CYS A 185 -0.92 -6.05 12.78
N LEU A 186 -1.78 -6.56 11.88
CA LEU A 186 -1.91 -5.99 10.53
C LEU A 186 -2.57 -4.62 10.55
N ALA A 187 -3.48 -4.37 11.49
CA ALA A 187 -4.07 -3.07 11.70
C ALA A 187 -2.97 -2.06 12.09
N ALA A 188 -2.05 -2.43 12.98
CA ALA A 188 -0.91 -1.60 13.34
C ALA A 188 0.03 -1.31 12.15
N ASP A 189 0.32 -2.32 11.30
CA ASP A 189 1.09 -2.10 10.05
C ASP A 189 0.40 -1.09 9.13
N THR A 190 -0.91 -1.21 8.99
CA THR A 190 -1.71 -0.31 8.14
C THR A 190 -1.76 1.11 8.74
N VAL A 191 -1.90 1.23 10.07
CA VAL A 191 -1.85 2.52 10.77
C VAL A 191 -0.49 3.19 10.54
N GLU A 192 0.62 2.48 10.75
CA GLU A 192 1.97 3.03 10.55
C GLU A 192 2.17 3.49 9.10
N PHE A 193 1.61 2.77 8.13
CA PHE A 193 1.69 3.14 6.72
C PHE A 193 0.96 4.45 6.39
N PHE A 194 -0.21 4.71 6.99
CA PHE A 194 -1.03 5.89 6.70
C PHE A 194 -0.81 7.07 7.66
N VAL A 195 -0.01 6.92 8.71
CA VAL A 195 0.14 7.94 9.76
C VAL A 195 0.80 9.23 9.24
N VAL A 196 1.78 9.12 8.34
CA VAL A 196 2.65 10.23 7.93
C VAL A 196 1.89 11.37 7.24
N PRO A 197 1.02 11.12 6.23
CA PRO A 197 0.25 12.19 5.61
C PRO A 197 -0.63 12.99 6.57
N TYR A 198 -1.10 12.37 7.67
CA TYR A 198 -1.97 13.04 8.65
C TYR A 198 -1.19 13.93 9.61
N ILE A 199 0.02 13.54 9.99
CA ILE A 199 0.84 14.32 10.94
C ILE A 199 1.69 15.39 10.27
N LEU A 200 2.00 15.24 8.98
CA LEU A 200 2.97 16.08 8.28
C LEU A 200 2.68 17.59 8.44
N PRO A 201 1.45 18.10 8.25
CA PRO A 201 1.19 19.54 8.33
C PRO A 201 1.48 20.14 9.71
N SER A 202 1.15 19.43 10.79
CA SER A 202 1.42 19.91 12.16
C SER A 202 2.88 19.69 12.56
N ALA A 203 3.47 18.56 12.19
CA ALA A 203 4.87 18.24 12.49
C ALA A 203 5.84 19.18 11.75
N GLU A 204 5.46 19.67 10.57
CA GLU A 204 6.22 20.66 9.80
C GLU A 204 6.44 21.96 10.57
N VAL A 205 5.38 22.45 11.25
CA VAL A 205 5.41 23.70 12.03
C VAL A 205 6.24 23.57 13.29
N GLU A 206 6.13 22.43 13.98
CA GLU A 206 6.78 22.23 15.28
C GLU A 206 8.25 21.82 15.15
N LEU A 207 8.58 21.00 14.15
CA LEU A 207 9.94 20.48 13.92
C LEU A 207 10.75 21.31 12.92
N CYS A 208 10.18 22.40 12.37
CA CYS A 208 10.77 23.25 11.33
C CYS A 208 11.28 22.44 10.11
N ILE A 209 10.44 21.58 9.54
CA ILE A 209 10.84 20.67 8.45
C ILE A 209 10.94 21.45 7.12
N GLU A 210 12.11 21.41 6.47
CA GLU A 210 12.34 22.00 5.16
C GLU A 210 11.64 21.22 4.02
N ASP A 211 11.26 21.89 2.92
CA ASP A 211 10.56 21.27 1.78
C ASP A 211 11.31 20.08 1.14
N ASN A 212 12.65 20.15 1.11
CA ASN A 212 13.54 19.09 0.61
C ASN A 212 13.52 17.83 1.52
N GLU A 213 13.18 17.98 2.80
CA GLU A 213 13.19 16.94 3.82
C GLU A 213 11.81 16.30 4.04
N LYS A 214 10.72 16.97 3.64
CA LYS A 214 9.34 16.45 3.77
C LYS A 214 9.17 15.07 3.14
N GLY A 215 9.73 14.86 1.95
CA GLY A 215 9.63 13.59 1.22
C GLY A 215 10.32 12.42 1.94
N TRP A 216 11.38 12.69 2.71
CA TRP A 216 12.12 11.64 3.41
C TRP A 216 11.33 11.01 4.55
N LEU A 217 10.38 11.74 5.16
CA LEU A 217 9.58 11.24 6.29
C LEU A 217 8.70 10.04 5.89
N GLY A 218 8.11 10.06 4.70
CA GLY A 218 7.39 8.89 4.17
C GLY A 218 8.34 7.77 3.74
N ASN A 219 9.42 8.14 3.05
CA ASN A 219 10.36 7.18 2.45
C ASN A 219 11.12 6.35 3.48
N ILE A 220 11.53 6.94 4.61
CA ILE A 220 12.26 6.21 5.66
C ILE A 220 11.42 5.08 6.27
N THR A 221 10.10 5.29 6.37
CA THR A 221 9.15 4.29 6.86
C THR A 221 9.07 3.10 5.91
N LEU A 222 9.04 3.33 4.60
CA LEU A 222 9.07 2.26 3.59
C LEU A 222 10.37 1.44 3.65
N VAL A 223 11.51 2.11 3.82
CA VAL A 223 12.81 1.44 3.97
C VAL A 223 12.84 0.59 5.24
N GLY A 224 12.35 1.14 6.37
CA GLY A 224 12.25 0.39 7.63
C GLY A 224 11.36 -0.84 7.51
N LEU A 225 10.17 -0.70 6.91
CA LEU A 225 9.23 -1.81 6.66
C LEU A 225 9.87 -2.91 5.80
N ALA A 226 10.66 -2.53 4.78
CA ALA A 226 11.35 -3.49 3.92
C ALA A 226 12.40 -4.31 4.69
N ILE A 227 13.24 -3.63 5.48
CA ILE A 227 14.28 -4.26 6.29
C ILE A 227 13.63 -5.17 7.36
N GLY A 228 12.56 -4.69 8.01
CA GLY A 228 11.79 -5.44 8.99
C GLY A 228 11.20 -6.74 8.45
N GLY A 229 10.62 -6.68 7.23
CA GLY A 229 10.06 -7.86 6.56
C GLY A 229 11.08 -8.96 6.32
N ILE A 230 12.30 -8.60 5.89
CA ILE A 230 13.39 -9.56 5.69
C ILE A 230 13.87 -10.13 7.02
N CYS A 231 14.17 -9.27 7.99
CA CYS A 231 14.75 -9.67 9.27
C CYS A 231 13.81 -10.58 10.06
N TRP A 232 12.57 -10.17 10.25
CA TRP A 232 11.58 -10.93 11.03
C TRP A 232 10.93 -12.05 10.24
N GLY A 233 10.91 -11.98 8.91
CA GLY A 233 10.59 -13.13 8.05
C GLY A 233 11.56 -14.29 8.30
N GLY A 234 12.87 -14.01 8.24
CA GLY A 234 13.90 -15.00 8.56
C GLY A 234 13.84 -15.51 10.00
N LEU A 235 13.62 -14.61 10.96
CA LEU A 235 13.49 -14.97 12.37
C LEU A 235 12.25 -15.85 12.64
N GLY A 236 11.18 -15.65 11.86
CA GLY A 236 9.92 -16.40 11.91
C GLY A 236 10.06 -17.89 11.63
N ASP A 237 10.98 -18.28 10.75
CA ASP A 237 11.26 -19.69 10.45
C ASP A 237 12.06 -20.36 11.58
N ARG A 238 12.78 -19.59 12.41
CA ARG A 238 13.63 -20.13 13.48
C ARG A 238 13.01 -20.16 14.85
N LEU A 239 12.58 -19.00 15.36
CA LEU A 239 12.06 -18.89 16.73
C LEU A 239 10.62 -19.39 16.85
N GLY A 240 9.94 -19.58 15.71
CA GLY A 240 8.51 -19.82 15.63
C GLY A 240 7.74 -18.55 15.26
N ARG A 241 6.51 -18.74 14.80
CA ARG A 241 5.67 -17.67 14.27
C ARG A 241 5.26 -16.67 15.35
N ARG A 242 4.77 -17.18 16.49
CA ARG A 242 4.26 -16.36 17.60
C ARG A 242 5.39 -15.58 18.27
N ARG A 243 6.52 -16.23 18.58
CA ARG A 243 7.63 -15.56 19.28
C ARG A 243 8.21 -14.42 18.45
N SER A 244 8.42 -14.64 17.14
CA SER A 244 8.90 -13.62 16.22
C SER A 244 7.88 -12.49 16.05
N LEU A 245 6.58 -12.79 16.06
CA LEU A 245 5.54 -11.78 15.95
C LEU A 245 5.45 -10.91 17.23
N ILE A 246 5.62 -11.51 18.42
CA ILE A 246 5.71 -10.78 19.69
C ILE A 246 6.92 -9.84 19.68
N SER A 247 8.11 -10.32 19.28
CA SER A 247 9.29 -9.45 19.23
C SER A 247 9.12 -8.30 18.24
N ALA A 248 8.50 -8.56 17.09
CA ALA A 248 8.20 -7.55 16.08
C ALA A 248 7.30 -6.43 16.63
N MET A 249 6.17 -6.81 17.25
CA MET A 249 5.20 -5.86 17.79
C MET A 249 5.70 -5.16 19.05
N ALA A 250 6.56 -5.80 19.85
CA ALA A 250 7.20 -5.17 21.00
C ALA A 250 8.16 -4.05 20.56
N VAL A 251 8.98 -4.29 19.52
CA VAL A 251 9.87 -3.26 18.96
C VAL A 251 9.05 -2.10 18.39
N HIS A 252 8.02 -2.39 17.61
CA HIS A 252 7.15 -1.36 17.05
C HIS A 252 6.43 -0.53 18.13
N SER A 253 5.79 -1.19 19.11
CA SER A 253 5.07 -0.48 20.18
C SER A 253 6.00 0.39 21.03
N LEU A 254 7.20 -0.09 21.34
CA LEU A 254 8.20 0.70 22.08
C LEU A 254 8.62 1.94 21.29
N PHE A 255 9.11 1.77 20.05
CA PHE A 255 9.65 2.89 19.28
C PHE A 255 8.56 3.84 18.78
N SER A 256 7.36 3.34 18.47
CA SER A 256 6.23 4.19 18.08
C SER A 256 5.76 5.04 19.26
N GLY A 257 5.72 4.47 20.47
CA GLY A 257 5.43 5.24 21.70
C GLY A 257 6.51 6.28 22.01
N VAL A 258 7.79 5.93 21.84
CA VAL A 258 8.91 6.88 22.03
C VAL A 258 8.87 8.00 21.00
N ALA A 259 8.56 7.70 19.73
CA ALA A 259 8.49 8.68 18.66
C ALA A 259 7.45 9.79 18.91
N THR A 260 6.42 9.52 19.72
CA THR A 260 5.42 10.50 20.18
C THR A 260 5.98 11.58 21.09
N PHE A 261 7.21 11.44 21.60
CA PHE A 261 7.82 12.42 22.50
C PHE A 261 9.11 13.00 21.94
N MET A 262 9.40 12.80 20.65
CA MET A 262 10.65 13.24 20.03
C MET A 262 10.58 14.72 19.63
N PRO A 263 11.43 15.59 20.20
CA PRO A 263 11.33 17.04 20.01
C PRO A 263 12.10 17.55 18.77
N THR A 264 12.88 16.71 18.10
CA THR A 264 13.69 17.12 16.94
C THR A 264 13.47 16.19 15.76
N TYR A 265 13.49 16.74 14.54
CA TYR A 265 13.29 16.00 13.29
C TYR A 265 14.19 14.75 13.19
N GLY A 266 15.49 14.86 13.45
CA GLY A 266 16.41 13.72 13.38
C GLY A 266 16.10 12.58 14.36
N THR A 267 15.74 12.91 15.60
CA THR A 267 15.34 11.90 16.61
C THR A 267 13.99 11.27 16.28
N PHE A 268 13.06 12.07 15.74
CA PHE A 268 11.76 11.62 15.27
C PHE A 268 11.90 10.65 14.09
N MET A 269 12.73 10.98 13.10
CA MET A 269 13.04 10.13 11.96
C MET A 269 13.67 8.79 12.37
N THR A 270 14.62 8.82 13.31
CA THR A 270 15.32 7.61 13.77
C THR A 270 14.36 6.66 14.50
N THR A 271 13.52 7.19 15.39
CA THR A 271 12.54 6.37 16.13
C THR A 271 11.44 5.84 15.22
N ARG A 272 10.98 6.62 14.23
CA ARG A 272 10.07 6.15 13.17
C ARG A 272 10.68 5.03 12.34
N PHE A 273 11.95 5.16 11.93
CA PHE A 273 12.66 4.08 11.24
C PHE A 273 12.68 2.78 12.09
N CYS A 274 13.06 2.87 13.37
CA CYS A 274 13.08 1.71 14.27
C CYS A 274 11.68 1.10 14.48
N SER A 275 10.65 1.93 14.59
CA SER A 275 9.24 1.51 14.64
C SER A 275 8.83 0.74 13.38
N ALA A 276 9.16 1.28 12.21
CA ALA A 276 8.88 0.69 10.90
C ALA A 276 9.60 -0.66 10.70
N VAL A 277 10.85 -0.78 11.15
CA VAL A 277 11.57 -2.07 11.16
C VAL A 277 10.87 -3.11 12.03
N GLY A 278 10.34 -2.70 13.20
CA GLY A 278 9.55 -3.59 14.04
C GLY A 278 8.29 -4.09 13.33
N VAL A 279 7.48 -3.17 12.80
CA VAL A 279 6.17 -3.51 12.24
C VAL A 279 6.25 -4.22 10.89
N GLY A 280 7.32 -4.01 10.12
CA GLY A 280 7.51 -4.63 8.81
C GLY A 280 7.52 -6.18 8.84
N GLY A 281 7.87 -6.76 9.98
CA GLY A 281 7.78 -8.22 10.19
C GLY A 281 6.37 -8.76 10.41
N SER A 282 5.40 -7.91 10.74
CA SER A 282 4.03 -8.36 11.03
C SER A 282 3.36 -8.98 9.82
N LEU A 283 3.56 -8.40 8.62
CA LEU A 283 2.92 -8.83 7.39
C LEU A 283 3.18 -10.33 7.08
N PRO A 284 4.44 -10.80 6.92
CA PRO A 284 4.70 -12.23 6.68
C PRO A 284 4.24 -13.12 7.84
N LEU A 285 4.55 -12.73 9.08
CA LEU A 285 4.30 -13.56 10.26
C LEU A 285 2.81 -13.76 10.54
N ALA A 286 2.01 -12.70 10.39
CA ALA A 286 0.57 -12.71 10.64
C ALA A 286 -0.18 -13.64 9.66
N PHE A 287 0.08 -13.49 8.36
CA PHE A 287 -0.56 -14.31 7.34
C PHE A 287 -0.21 -15.79 7.50
N ILE A 288 1.05 -16.08 7.78
CA ILE A 288 1.53 -17.45 7.91
C ILE A 288 0.99 -18.10 9.19
N TYR A 289 1.02 -17.39 10.33
CA TYR A 289 0.47 -17.90 11.58
C TYR A 289 -1.01 -18.28 11.45
N LEU A 290 -1.84 -17.40 10.88
CA LEU A 290 -3.26 -17.68 10.72
C LEU A 290 -3.51 -18.79 9.71
N ALA A 291 -2.75 -18.83 8.61
CA ALA A 291 -2.87 -19.87 7.59
C ALA A 291 -2.55 -21.26 8.12
N GLU A 292 -1.54 -21.38 9.00
CA GLU A 292 -1.12 -22.61 9.66
C GLU A 292 -2.08 -23.05 10.79
N CYS A 293 -2.95 -22.15 11.25
CA CYS A 293 -4.00 -22.46 12.23
C CYS A 293 -5.36 -22.80 11.58
N CYS A 294 -5.44 -22.78 10.25
CA CYS A 294 -6.68 -22.96 9.50
C CYS A 294 -6.61 -24.16 8.55
N PRO A 295 -7.64 -25.04 8.54
CA PRO A 295 -7.76 -26.09 7.54
C PRO A 295 -7.83 -25.51 6.12
N ARG A 296 -7.25 -26.21 5.14
CA ARG A 296 -7.17 -25.77 3.74
C ARG A 296 -8.50 -25.26 3.14
N ALA A 297 -9.62 -25.93 3.42
CA ALA A 297 -10.93 -25.57 2.89
C ALA A 297 -11.45 -24.21 3.36
N SER A 298 -11.08 -23.77 4.57
CA SER A 298 -11.53 -22.50 5.16
C SER A 298 -10.43 -21.43 5.18
N ARG A 299 -9.20 -21.79 4.79
CA ARG A 299 -8.03 -20.91 4.84
C ARG A 299 -8.25 -19.62 4.07
N GLY A 300 -8.82 -19.69 2.86
CA GLY A 300 -9.12 -18.50 2.06
C GLY A 300 -10.04 -17.51 2.77
N LYS A 301 -11.11 -17.99 3.41
CA LYS A 301 -12.06 -17.17 4.19
C LYS A 301 -11.34 -16.44 5.33
N TRP A 302 -10.53 -17.13 6.11
CA TRP A 302 -9.84 -16.54 7.26
C TRP A 302 -8.75 -15.54 6.85
N ILE A 303 -8.00 -15.83 5.77
CA ILE A 303 -7.03 -14.87 5.24
C ILE A 303 -7.73 -13.62 4.69
N GLY A 304 -8.84 -13.76 3.97
CA GLY A 304 -9.61 -12.60 3.49
C GLY A 304 -10.13 -11.72 4.64
N MET A 305 -10.65 -12.34 5.70
CA MET A 305 -11.05 -11.60 6.92
C MET A 305 -9.85 -10.94 7.62
N LEU A 306 -8.68 -11.58 7.62
CA LEU A 306 -7.45 -11.01 8.20
C LEU A 306 -6.96 -9.77 7.43
N ILE A 307 -7.05 -9.81 6.10
CA ILE A 307 -6.75 -8.65 5.25
C ILE A 307 -7.75 -7.52 5.51
N GLY A 308 -9.04 -7.84 5.64
CA GLY A 308 -10.07 -6.89 6.06
C GLY A 308 -9.77 -6.27 7.43
N ALA A 309 -9.30 -7.06 8.40
CA ALA A 309 -8.89 -6.56 9.71
C ALA A 309 -7.70 -5.58 9.65
N GLY A 310 -6.75 -5.81 8.73
CA GLY A 310 -5.70 -4.83 8.43
C GLY A 310 -6.25 -3.50 7.92
N ALA A 311 -7.14 -3.55 6.92
CA ALA A 311 -7.78 -2.35 6.36
C ALA A 311 -8.65 -1.59 7.37
N LEU A 312 -9.27 -2.28 8.35
CA LEU A 312 -9.94 -1.64 9.48
C LEU A 312 -8.97 -0.80 10.34
N GLY A 313 -7.68 -1.15 10.39
CA GLY A 313 -6.64 -0.32 10.99
C GLY A 313 -6.46 1.02 10.28
N GLY A 314 -6.51 1.03 8.95
CA GLY A 314 -6.51 2.27 8.17
C GLY A 314 -7.77 3.11 8.45
N VAL A 315 -8.94 2.48 8.50
CA VAL A 315 -10.21 3.15 8.87
C VAL A 315 -10.10 3.77 10.26
N TYR A 316 -9.52 3.04 11.21
CA TYR A 316 -9.23 3.53 12.56
C TYR A 316 -8.31 4.76 12.54
N ALA A 317 -7.20 4.74 11.78
CA ALA A 317 -6.30 5.88 11.64
C ALA A 317 -7.00 7.10 11.04
N ALA A 318 -7.81 6.91 9.99
CA ALA A 318 -8.55 8.01 9.37
C ALA A 318 -9.60 8.62 10.31
N LEU A 319 -10.36 7.81 11.04
CA LEU A 319 -11.35 8.30 12.01
C LEU A 319 -10.68 9.00 13.20
N LEU A 320 -9.53 8.51 13.67
CA LEU A 320 -8.74 9.18 14.69
C LEU A 320 -8.17 10.51 14.20
N ALA A 321 -7.64 10.56 12.98
CA ALA A 321 -7.13 11.78 12.39
C ALA A 321 -8.26 12.81 12.27
N TRP A 322 -9.45 12.40 11.83
CA TRP A 322 -10.63 13.27 11.76
C TRP A 322 -11.02 13.85 13.12
N ALA A 323 -10.91 13.04 14.19
CA ALA A 323 -11.32 13.44 15.53
C ALA A 323 -10.28 14.29 16.28
N ILE A 324 -8.97 14.13 15.97
CA ILE A 324 -7.87 14.70 16.76
C ILE A 324 -7.09 15.76 15.99
N VAL A 325 -6.81 15.53 14.70
CA VAL A 325 -5.92 16.40 13.91
C VAL A 325 -6.71 17.61 13.41
N PRO A 326 -6.16 18.83 13.52
CA PRO A 326 -6.81 20.03 13.00
C PRO A 326 -7.06 19.92 11.49
N THR A 327 -8.29 20.16 11.07
CA THR A 327 -8.71 20.03 9.66
C THR A 327 -8.38 21.26 8.81
N THR A 328 -8.14 22.41 9.46
CA THR A 328 -7.78 23.67 8.81
C THR A 328 -6.43 24.16 9.32
N GLY A 329 -5.67 24.84 8.46
CA GLY A 329 -4.35 25.32 8.85
C GLY A 329 -4.37 26.41 9.94
N GLU A 330 -5.44 27.20 10.04
CA GLU A 330 -5.58 28.19 11.14
C GLU A 330 -5.60 27.49 12.51
N MET A 331 -6.30 26.35 12.60
CA MET A 331 -6.31 25.52 13.81
C MET A 331 -4.92 24.95 14.11
N VAL A 332 -4.15 24.56 13.09
CA VAL A 332 -2.76 24.08 13.26
C VAL A 332 -1.90 25.14 13.97
N VAL A 333 -1.98 26.40 13.55
CA VAL A 333 -1.14 27.47 14.12
C VAL A 333 -1.63 27.93 15.49
N LEU A 334 -2.95 27.96 15.73
CA LEU A 334 -3.50 28.23 17.06
C LEU A 334 -3.07 27.17 18.07
N GLU A 335 -3.09 25.91 17.64
CA GLU A 335 -2.82 24.77 18.51
C GLU A 335 -1.32 24.57 18.80
N ASN A 336 -0.43 25.01 17.91
CA ASN A 336 1.03 24.96 18.13
C ASN A 336 1.51 25.78 19.36
N THR A 337 0.61 26.52 20.01
CA THR A 337 0.88 27.18 21.30
C THR A 337 0.77 26.24 22.50
N GLU A 338 0.20 25.04 22.34
CA GLU A 338 0.14 24.02 23.39
C GLU A 338 1.43 23.21 23.47
N HIS A 339 1.87 22.84 24.69
CA HIS A 339 3.05 21.99 24.88
C HIS A 339 2.89 20.54 24.36
N PHE A 340 1.67 20.11 24.03
CA PHE A 340 1.40 18.74 23.57
C PHE A 340 0.41 18.75 22.38
N SER A 341 0.93 19.08 21.20
CA SER A 341 0.20 19.24 19.93
C SER A 341 -0.65 18.02 19.52
N ALA A 342 -1.70 18.24 18.72
CA ALA A 342 -2.60 17.19 18.18
C ALA A 342 -1.88 16.00 17.56
N TRP A 343 -0.81 16.22 16.80
CA TRP A 343 -0.12 15.14 16.09
C TRP A 343 0.58 14.18 17.06
N HIS A 344 1.09 14.67 18.20
CA HIS A 344 1.58 13.81 19.27
C HIS A 344 0.45 12.99 19.90
N ARG A 345 -0.69 13.61 20.20
CA ARG A 345 -1.88 12.88 20.70
C ARG A 345 -2.33 11.80 19.73
N PHE A 346 -2.39 12.13 18.44
CA PHE A 346 -2.74 11.19 17.38
C PHE A 346 -1.77 10.00 17.32
N LEU A 347 -0.45 10.24 17.33
CA LEU A 347 0.56 9.17 17.38
C LEU A 347 0.43 8.27 18.61
N LEU A 348 0.09 8.84 19.77
CA LEU A 348 -0.15 8.06 21.00
C LEU A 348 -1.28 7.06 20.82
N PHE A 349 -2.41 7.48 20.25
CA PHE A 349 -3.55 6.60 19.99
C PHE A 349 -3.26 5.58 18.88
N CYS A 350 -2.49 5.97 17.85
CA CYS A 350 -2.03 5.05 16.81
C CYS A 350 -1.18 3.89 17.34
N CYS A 351 -0.54 4.03 18.50
CA CYS A 351 0.22 2.96 19.15
C CYS A 351 -0.67 1.88 19.81
N LEU A 352 -1.95 2.17 20.11
CA LEU A 352 -2.84 1.28 20.87
C LEU A 352 -3.06 -0.10 20.21
N PRO A 353 -3.33 -0.21 18.89
CA PRO A 353 -3.48 -1.52 18.25
C PRO A 353 -2.23 -2.39 18.40
N ALA A 354 -1.04 -1.82 18.30
CA ALA A 354 0.23 -2.52 18.46
C ALA A 354 0.45 -3.03 19.89
N PHE A 355 0.15 -2.20 20.89
CA PHE A 355 0.23 -2.60 22.30
C PHE A 355 -0.76 -3.72 22.63
N CYS A 356 -2.02 -3.56 22.22
CA CYS A 356 -3.05 -4.58 22.38
C CYS A 356 -2.71 -5.88 21.66
N ALA A 357 -2.14 -5.81 20.45
CA ALA A 357 -1.64 -6.96 19.72
C ALA A 357 -0.53 -7.68 20.49
N THR A 358 0.48 -6.94 20.97
CA THR A 358 1.61 -7.52 21.72
C THR A 358 1.14 -8.30 22.95
N VAL A 359 0.23 -7.71 23.74
CA VAL A 359 -0.36 -8.38 24.92
C VAL A 359 -1.22 -9.57 24.50
N GLY A 360 -2.03 -9.42 23.47
CA GLY A 360 -2.91 -10.48 22.93
C GLY A 360 -2.16 -11.72 22.44
N LEU A 361 -1.03 -11.52 21.75
CA LEU A 361 -0.19 -12.60 21.23
C LEU A 361 0.41 -13.47 22.33
N ILE A 362 0.58 -12.96 23.56
CA ILE A 362 1.04 -13.75 24.70
C ILE A 362 0.04 -14.88 25.03
N PHE A 363 -1.26 -14.69 24.77
CA PHE A 363 -2.29 -15.69 25.06
C PHE A 363 -2.49 -16.73 23.95
N LEU A 364 -1.98 -16.46 22.75
CA LEU A 364 -2.03 -17.40 21.62
C LEU A 364 -1.02 -18.54 21.80
N PRO A 365 -1.30 -19.77 21.33
CA PRO A 365 -0.30 -20.82 21.24
C PRO A 365 0.69 -20.55 20.09
N GLU A 366 1.76 -21.33 20.01
CA GLU A 366 2.62 -21.35 18.84
C GLU A 366 1.91 -22.04 17.66
N SER A 367 2.34 -21.77 16.42
CA SER A 367 1.76 -22.42 15.24
C SER A 367 1.88 -23.96 15.35
N PRO A 368 0.77 -24.71 15.23
CA PRO A 368 0.81 -26.16 15.29
C PRO A 368 1.62 -26.77 14.14
N ARG A 369 1.60 -26.13 12.95
CA ARG A 369 2.39 -26.58 11.79
C ARG A 369 3.88 -26.48 12.06
N TYR A 370 4.32 -25.35 12.61
CA TYR A 370 5.72 -25.13 12.95
C TYR A 370 6.20 -26.13 14.01
N LEU A 371 5.39 -26.43 15.04
CA LEU A 371 5.79 -27.37 16.10
C LEU A 371 5.98 -28.81 15.58
N VAL A 372 5.12 -29.26 14.67
CA VAL A 372 5.25 -30.58 14.03
C VAL A 372 6.52 -30.65 13.18
N GLU A 373 6.81 -29.61 12.38
CA GLU A 373 8.04 -29.59 11.58
C GLU A 373 9.31 -29.41 12.42
N ALA A 374 9.23 -28.77 13.58
CA ALA A 374 10.32 -28.68 14.53
C ALA A 374 10.55 -29.98 15.34
N GLY A 375 9.76 -31.03 15.12
CA GLY A 375 9.83 -32.29 15.87
C GLY A 375 9.39 -32.19 17.33
N ARG A 376 8.58 -31.17 17.68
CA ARG A 376 8.04 -30.95 19.03
C ARG A 376 6.63 -31.52 19.13
N ASP A 377 6.51 -32.84 18.99
CA ASP A 377 5.23 -33.53 18.78
C ASP A 377 4.27 -33.39 19.97
N VAL A 378 4.80 -33.47 21.19
CA VAL A 378 4.00 -33.31 22.43
C VAL A 378 3.40 -31.90 22.50
N ASP A 379 4.20 -30.88 22.17
CA ASP A 379 3.74 -29.49 22.16
C ASP A 379 2.70 -29.27 21.06
N ALA A 380 2.92 -29.82 19.86
CA ALA A 380 1.97 -29.76 18.76
C ALA A 380 0.62 -30.39 19.15
N MET A 381 0.64 -31.56 19.78
CA MET A 381 -0.56 -32.25 20.25
C MET A 381 -1.32 -31.42 21.29
N MET A 382 -0.62 -30.81 22.26
CA MET A 382 -1.25 -29.90 23.23
C MET A 382 -1.93 -28.71 22.55
N VAL A 383 -1.32 -28.16 21.49
CA VAL A 383 -1.93 -27.07 20.72
C VAL A 383 -3.19 -27.54 19.99
N TYR A 384 -3.17 -28.69 19.31
CA TYR A 384 -4.37 -29.24 18.65
C TYR A 384 -5.51 -29.47 19.65
N GLN A 385 -5.22 -30.05 20.82
CA GLN A 385 -6.22 -30.23 21.88
C GLN A 385 -6.80 -28.89 22.37
N LYS A 386 -5.95 -27.87 22.52
CA LYS A 386 -6.39 -26.52 22.93
C LYS A 386 -7.30 -25.88 21.88
N ILE A 387 -6.98 -26.05 20.59
CA ILE A 387 -7.82 -25.58 19.47
C ILE A 387 -9.15 -26.32 19.48
N TYR A 388 -9.14 -27.65 19.55
CA TYR A 388 -10.33 -28.50 19.58
C TYR A 388 -11.25 -28.14 20.75
N LYS A 389 -10.68 -27.99 21.97
CA LYS A 389 -11.44 -27.63 23.18
C LYS A 389 -12.11 -26.26 23.05
N LYS A 390 -11.43 -25.26 22.47
CA LYS A 390 -12.02 -23.93 22.24
C LYS A 390 -13.09 -23.95 21.15
N ASN A 391 -12.86 -24.66 20.05
CA ASN A 391 -13.80 -24.70 18.93
C ASN A 391 -15.06 -25.51 19.24
N ASN A 392 -14.93 -26.56 20.04
CA ASN A 392 -16.04 -27.40 20.47
C ASN A 392 -16.51 -27.09 21.90
N ALA A 393 -16.13 -25.96 22.49
CA ALA A 393 -16.52 -25.61 23.86
C ALA A 393 -18.03 -25.62 24.09
N GLN A 394 -18.82 -25.20 23.09
CA GLN A 394 -20.29 -25.25 23.14
C GLN A 394 -20.86 -26.64 22.83
N LYS A 395 -20.12 -27.52 22.14
CA LYS A 395 -20.55 -28.89 21.77
C LYS A 395 -20.11 -29.96 22.78
N ASN A 396 -19.08 -29.67 23.58
CA ASN A 396 -18.44 -30.60 24.53
C ASN A 396 -19.18 -30.76 25.87
N ALA A 397 -20.48 -30.43 25.94
CA ALA A 397 -21.33 -30.90 27.04
C ALA A 397 -21.41 -32.44 27.12
N ALA A 398 -20.91 -33.17 26.12
CA ALA A 398 -20.94 -34.63 26.00
C ALA A 398 -19.58 -35.36 26.21
N GLY A 399 -18.50 -34.68 26.65
CA GLY A 399 -17.26 -35.35 27.07
C GLY A 399 -16.37 -35.95 25.98
N ALA A 400 -16.52 -35.55 24.70
CA ALA A 400 -15.65 -36.02 23.62
C ALA A 400 -14.19 -35.55 23.81
N GLN A 401 -13.28 -36.51 24.06
CA GLN A 401 -11.84 -36.26 24.04
C GLN A 401 -11.33 -36.21 22.60
N TYR A 402 -10.34 -35.36 22.34
CA TYR A 402 -9.61 -35.35 21.08
C TYR A 402 -8.81 -36.64 20.96
N GLN A 403 -9.33 -37.62 20.24
CA GLN A 403 -8.61 -38.84 19.88
C GLN A 403 -8.07 -38.67 18.48
N LEU A 404 -6.78 -38.36 18.37
CA LEU A 404 -6.09 -38.48 17.10
C LEU A 404 -5.93 -39.98 16.86
N SER A 405 -6.80 -40.56 16.04
CA SER A 405 -6.76 -41.97 15.68
C SER A 405 -5.45 -42.24 14.92
N GLU A 406 -4.49 -42.85 15.61
CA GLU A 406 -3.45 -43.74 15.09
C GLU A 406 -2.84 -43.30 13.73
N LEU A 407 -2.32 -42.07 13.66
CA LEU A 407 -1.34 -41.72 12.63
C LEU A 407 0.03 -41.70 13.29
N GLU A 408 0.83 -42.71 13.00
CA GLU A 408 2.24 -42.74 13.42
C GLU A 408 2.98 -41.57 12.76
N LEU A 409 3.60 -40.73 13.58
CA LEU A 409 4.54 -39.74 13.06
C LEU A 409 5.70 -40.50 12.39
N PRO A 410 6.17 -40.05 11.21
CA PRO A 410 7.34 -40.65 10.62
C PRO A 410 8.52 -40.54 11.60
N ASN A 411 9.17 -41.66 11.92
CA ASN A 411 10.27 -41.76 12.89
C ASN A 411 11.55 -40.96 12.51
N LYS A 412 11.52 -40.15 11.42
CA LYS A 412 12.68 -39.43 10.89
C LYS A 412 12.51 -37.92 11.04
N ARG A 413 13.57 -37.23 11.48
CA ARG A 413 13.56 -35.78 11.71
C ARG A 413 13.77 -35.02 10.39
N PRO A 414 13.04 -33.92 10.13
CA PRO A 414 13.30 -33.07 8.98
C PRO A 414 14.70 -32.44 9.03
N ARG A 415 15.32 -32.29 7.85
CA ARG A 415 16.54 -31.51 7.69
C ARG A 415 16.18 -30.02 7.81
N GLY A 416 16.85 -29.30 8.72
CA GLY A 416 16.72 -27.85 8.84
C GLY A 416 15.95 -27.35 10.06
N LEU A 417 16.37 -27.75 11.27
CA LEU A 417 16.89 -26.83 12.30
C LEU A 417 17.38 -27.71 13.46
N PRO A 418 18.65 -27.65 13.87
CA PRO A 418 18.99 -28.14 15.20
C PRO A 418 18.14 -27.36 16.23
N PRO A 419 17.64 -28.00 17.30
CA PRO A 419 17.11 -27.23 18.42
C PRO A 419 18.19 -26.23 18.85
N PRO A 420 17.83 -25.05 19.40
CA PRO A 420 18.81 -24.30 20.17
C PRO A 420 19.32 -25.27 21.24
N SER A 421 20.54 -25.76 21.07
CA SER A 421 21.19 -26.53 22.12
C SER A 421 21.17 -25.61 23.35
N PRO A 422 20.69 -26.09 24.51
CA PRO A 422 20.68 -25.27 25.70
C PRO A 422 22.11 -24.81 25.96
N ALA A 423 22.26 -23.49 26.01
CA ALA A 423 23.33 -22.76 26.67
C ALA A 423 24.50 -23.64 27.16
N ASN A 424 25.46 -23.91 26.27
CA ASN A 424 26.81 -24.02 26.81
C ASN A 424 27.14 -22.61 27.28
N HIS A 425 27.16 -22.42 28.60
CA HIS A 425 27.21 -21.12 29.29
C HIS A 425 28.48 -20.27 28.97
N ASN A 426 29.29 -20.71 28.00
CA ASN A 426 30.58 -20.16 27.59
C ASN A 426 30.62 -19.71 26.11
N THR A 427 29.54 -19.83 25.32
CA THR A 427 29.52 -19.24 23.97
C THR A 427 29.26 -17.74 24.07
N SER A 428 30.10 -16.93 23.43
CA SER A 428 29.89 -15.49 23.36
C SER A 428 28.57 -15.20 22.63
N VAL A 429 27.75 -14.28 23.14
CA VAL A 429 26.49 -13.82 22.50
C VAL A 429 26.69 -13.46 21.02
N LEU A 430 27.88 -12.96 20.66
CA LEU A 430 28.25 -12.67 19.28
C LEU A 430 28.29 -13.92 18.38
N ALA A 431 28.74 -15.07 18.90
CA ALA A 431 28.78 -16.33 18.14
C ALA A 431 27.37 -16.83 17.83
N ASP A 432 26.44 -16.72 18.77
CA ASP A 432 25.03 -17.08 18.56
C ASP A 432 24.35 -16.17 17.53
N ILE A 433 24.68 -14.87 17.56
CA ILE A 433 24.22 -13.89 16.55
C ILE A 433 24.81 -14.21 15.17
N MET A 434 26.12 -14.46 15.08
CA MET A 434 26.78 -14.79 13.81
C MET A 434 26.23 -16.08 13.21
N CYS A 435 26.07 -17.13 14.02
CA CYS A 435 25.44 -18.38 13.59
C CYS A 435 24.00 -18.14 13.09
N SER A 436 23.26 -17.26 13.78
CA SER A 436 21.91 -16.87 13.35
C SER A 436 21.89 -16.11 12.02
N ILE A 437 22.91 -15.29 11.73
CA ILE A 437 23.03 -14.59 10.45
C ILE A 437 23.40 -15.57 9.33
N GLU A 438 24.35 -16.48 9.57
CA GLU A 438 24.77 -17.48 8.58
C GLU A 438 23.61 -18.40 8.17
N MET A 439 22.87 -18.92 9.16
CA MET A 439 21.67 -19.71 8.90
C MET A 439 20.58 -18.91 8.18
N PHE A 440 20.61 -17.57 8.23
CA PHE A 440 19.54 -16.73 7.64
C PHE A 440 19.87 -16.57 6.17
N TRP A 441 21.14 -16.30 5.92
CA TRP A 441 21.70 -16.26 4.60
C TRP A 441 21.53 -17.59 3.87
N SER A 442 21.68 -18.73 4.54
CA SER A 442 21.44 -20.04 3.92
C SER A 442 19.98 -20.20 3.47
N SER A 443 19.00 -19.92 4.33
CA SER A 443 17.57 -20.00 3.97
C SER A 443 17.18 -18.97 2.90
N PHE A 444 17.79 -17.79 2.94
CA PHE A 444 17.57 -16.76 1.93
C PHE A 444 18.10 -17.18 0.56
N LEU A 445 19.32 -17.71 0.49
CA LEU A 445 19.93 -18.20 -0.75
C LEU A 445 19.21 -19.44 -1.29
N GLU A 446 18.68 -20.30 -0.42
CA GLU A 446 17.89 -21.47 -0.82
C GLU A 446 16.63 -21.08 -1.61
N LEU A 447 16.08 -19.90 -1.35
CA LEU A 447 14.93 -19.36 -2.09
C LEU A 447 15.24 -19.08 -3.58
N PHE A 448 16.52 -18.86 -3.89
CA PHE A 448 17.05 -18.65 -5.24
C PHE A 448 17.69 -19.92 -5.83
N ALA A 449 17.57 -21.06 -5.15
CA ALA A 449 17.96 -22.36 -5.68
C ALA A 449 16.77 -23.09 -6.34
N THR A 450 17.07 -24.04 -7.22
CA THR A 450 16.08 -24.96 -7.81
C THR A 450 15.61 -25.93 -6.71
N PRO A 451 14.30 -26.18 -6.54
CA PRO A 451 13.17 -25.89 -7.45
C PRO A 451 12.43 -24.56 -7.22
N TYR A 452 12.70 -23.81 -6.15
CA TYR A 452 11.90 -22.65 -5.73
C TYR A 452 12.14 -21.37 -6.54
N LEU A 453 13.32 -21.24 -7.16
CA LEU A 453 13.74 -20.07 -7.93
C LEU A 453 12.66 -19.54 -8.90
N LYS A 454 12.05 -20.42 -9.69
CA LYS A 454 11.05 -20.02 -10.69
C LYS A 454 9.82 -19.37 -10.05
N VAL A 455 9.34 -19.92 -8.94
CA VAL A 455 8.16 -19.40 -8.24
C VAL A 455 8.49 -18.08 -7.55
N THR A 456 9.66 -17.99 -6.90
CA THR A 456 10.15 -16.76 -6.27
C THR A 456 10.28 -15.61 -7.27
N VAL A 457 10.89 -15.84 -8.43
CA VAL A 457 11.04 -14.80 -9.46
C VAL A 457 9.69 -14.33 -10.00
N VAL A 458 8.76 -15.26 -10.27
CA VAL A 458 7.41 -14.89 -10.75
C VAL A 458 6.66 -14.09 -9.69
N LEU A 459 6.71 -14.50 -8.42
CA LEU A 459 6.07 -13.75 -7.33
C LEU A 459 6.69 -12.37 -7.14
N LEU A 460 8.02 -12.24 -7.24
CA LEU A 460 8.71 -10.94 -7.18
C LEU A 460 8.21 -10.00 -8.27
N VAL A 461 8.08 -10.49 -9.52
CA VAL A 461 7.57 -9.66 -10.63
C VAL A 461 6.14 -9.21 -10.38
N ILE A 462 5.25 -10.12 -9.95
CA ILE A 462 3.83 -9.79 -9.71
C ILE A 462 3.71 -8.80 -8.55
N TRP A 463 4.35 -9.07 -7.40
CA TRP A 463 4.30 -8.19 -6.24
C TRP A 463 4.94 -6.83 -6.50
N SER A 464 6.07 -6.78 -7.20
CA SER A 464 6.74 -5.52 -7.52
C SER A 464 5.92 -4.66 -8.47
N ALA A 465 5.38 -5.24 -9.54
CA ALA A 465 4.57 -4.52 -10.51
C ALA A 465 3.23 -4.02 -9.91
N THR A 466 2.59 -4.85 -9.08
CA THR A 466 1.36 -4.44 -8.37
C THR A 466 1.61 -3.36 -7.34
N ALA A 467 2.68 -3.47 -6.54
CA ALA A 467 3.05 -2.48 -5.55
C ALA A 467 3.45 -1.14 -6.19
N PHE A 468 4.23 -1.18 -7.27
CA PHE A 468 4.64 0.02 -8.01
C PHE A 468 3.42 0.83 -8.49
N GLY A 469 2.45 0.17 -9.14
CA GLY A 469 1.24 0.82 -9.64
C GLY A 469 0.30 1.30 -8.53
N LEU A 470 0.09 0.48 -7.49
CA LEU A 470 -0.82 0.81 -6.38
C LEU A 470 -0.28 1.99 -5.57
N TYR A 471 0.94 1.88 -5.02
CA TYR A 471 1.48 2.91 -4.14
C TYR A 471 1.75 4.21 -4.89
N GLY A 472 2.16 4.12 -6.16
CA GLY A 472 2.28 5.28 -7.03
C GLY A 472 0.96 6.03 -7.17
N LEU A 473 -0.13 5.30 -7.48
CA LEU A 473 -1.45 5.90 -7.63
C LEU A 473 -1.99 6.47 -6.31
N MET A 474 -1.80 5.77 -5.19
CA MET A 474 -2.24 6.23 -3.86
C MET A 474 -1.61 7.55 -3.43
N VAL A 475 -0.35 7.81 -3.80
CA VAL A 475 0.31 9.09 -3.52
C VAL A 475 -0.06 10.15 -4.55
N TRP A 476 -0.25 9.75 -5.80
CA TRP A 476 -0.57 10.67 -6.89
C TRP A 476 -1.98 11.25 -6.79
N CYS A 477 -2.99 10.45 -6.42
CA CYS A 477 -4.39 10.90 -6.38
C CYS A 477 -4.60 12.11 -5.44
N PRO A 478 -4.14 12.11 -4.17
CA PRO A 478 -4.28 13.25 -3.28
C PRO A 478 -3.54 14.50 -3.77
N GLU A 479 -2.31 14.34 -4.29
CA GLU A 479 -1.53 15.46 -4.83
C GLU A 479 -2.16 16.06 -6.10
N TYR A 480 -2.75 15.22 -6.95
CA TYR A 480 -3.48 15.66 -8.13
C TYR A 480 -4.77 16.40 -7.75
N LEU A 481 -5.52 15.93 -6.74
CA LEU A 481 -6.68 16.64 -6.21
C LEU A 481 -6.29 18.00 -5.61
N LYS A 482 -5.17 18.06 -4.89
CA LYS A 482 -4.59 19.32 -4.38
C LYS A 482 -4.24 20.27 -5.53
N LEU A 483 -3.65 19.77 -6.61
CA LEU A 483 -3.34 20.54 -7.80
C LEU A 483 -4.62 21.10 -8.48
N LEU A 484 -5.63 20.26 -8.72
CA LEU A 484 -6.89 20.68 -9.34
C LEU A 484 -7.57 21.82 -8.57
N ARG A 485 -7.58 21.71 -7.24
CA ARG A 485 -8.11 22.77 -6.38
C ARG A 485 -7.25 24.02 -6.38
N SER A 486 -5.92 23.90 -6.42
CA SER A 486 -5.06 25.08 -6.50
C SER A 486 -5.31 25.87 -7.79
N ILE A 487 -5.59 25.17 -8.90
CA ILE A 487 -5.94 25.78 -10.19
C ILE A 487 -7.31 26.45 -10.10
N ASP A 488 -8.31 25.77 -9.54
CA ASP A 488 -9.66 26.32 -9.36
C ASP A 488 -9.64 27.54 -8.41
N TYR A 489 -8.87 27.46 -7.33
CA TYR A 489 -8.64 28.55 -6.39
C TYR A 489 -7.99 29.75 -7.10
N GLN A 490 -6.92 29.56 -7.87
CA GLN A 490 -6.30 30.63 -8.66
C GLN A 490 -7.22 31.21 -9.74
N ALA A 491 -8.14 30.42 -10.29
CA ALA A 491 -9.12 30.89 -11.28
C ALA A 491 -10.13 31.88 -10.65
N HIS A 492 -10.39 31.75 -9.35
CA HIS A 492 -11.30 32.60 -8.58
C HIS A 492 -10.61 33.76 -7.83
N THR A 493 -9.32 34.02 -8.05
CA THR A 493 -8.59 35.11 -7.40
C THR A 493 -9.16 36.48 -7.77
N GLU A 494 -9.57 37.26 -6.76
CA GLU A 494 -10.05 38.63 -6.95
C GLU A 494 -8.86 39.58 -7.19
N ARG A 495 -8.85 40.28 -8.33
CA ARG A 495 -7.77 41.21 -8.68
C ARG A 495 -8.21 42.65 -8.55
N PHE A 496 -7.50 43.42 -7.75
CA PHE A 496 -7.70 44.85 -7.54
C PHE A 496 -6.51 45.61 -8.14
N VAL A 497 -6.77 46.49 -9.13
CA VAL A 497 -5.70 47.22 -9.84
C VAL A 497 -5.93 48.72 -9.73
N GLY A 498 -4.90 49.46 -9.32
CA GLY A 498 -4.94 50.92 -9.27
C GLY A 498 -5.92 51.50 -8.23
N VAL A 499 -6.23 50.74 -7.18
CA VAL A 499 -7.22 51.17 -6.18
C VAL A 499 -6.52 51.96 -5.08
N GLU A 500 -7.09 53.11 -4.73
CA GLU A 500 -6.61 53.93 -3.62
C GLU A 500 -7.54 53.79 -2.40
N TYR A 501 -6.95 53.38 -1.29
CA TYR A 501 -7.61 53.25 0.00
C TYR A 501 -7.05 54.31 0.93
N ASN A 502 -7.90 55.21 1.40
CA ASN A 502 -7.52 56.28 2.33
C ASN A 502 -8.36 56.19 3.62
N GLY A 503 -7.70 56.11 4.77
CA GLY A 503 -8.34 56.14 6.09
C GLY A 503 -9.21 54.92 6.43
N LYS A 504 -9.07 53.81 5.71
CA LYS A 504 -9.91 52.61 5.92
C LYS A 504 -9.31 51.68 6.97
N THR A 505 -10.18 51.14 7.82
CA THR A 505 -9.84 50.05 8.73
C THR A 505 -10.39 48.75 8.17
N PHE A 506 -9.51 47.79 7.93
CA PHE A 506 -9.84 46.45 7.48
C PHE A 506 -9.96 45.54 8.71
N ASN A 507 -11.08 44.81 8.79
CA ASN A 507 -11.38 43.81 9.80
C ASN A 507 -11.89 42.53 9.10
N GLY A 508 -11.56 41.33 9.63
CA GLY A 508 -11.97 40.03 9.06
C GLY A 508 -10.84 39.28 8.36
N SER A 509 -11.15 38.43 7.38
CA SER A 509 -10.16 37.71 6.55
C SER A 509 -10.03 38.31 5.15
N LEU A 510 -8.81 38.29 4.61
CA LEU A 510 -8.54 38.51 3.19
C LEU A 510 -8.10 37.17 2.60
N GLU A 511 -8.90 36.63 1.69
CA GLU A 511 -8.68 35.31 1.09
C GLU A 511 -8.64 35.46 -0.43
N ASN A 512 -7.60 34.91 -1.06
CA ASN A 512 -7.48 34.81 -2.51
C ASN A 512 -7.56 36.16 -3.25
N ARG A 513 -6.78 37.14 -2.80
CA ARG A 513 -6.80 38.51 -3.34
C ARG A 513 -5.45 38.95 -3.85
N GLN A 514 -5.44 39.58 -5.02
CA GLN A 514 -4.22 40.19 -5.57
C GLN A 514 -4.45 41.70 -5.75
N TYR A 515 -3.64 42.49 -5.07
CA TYR A 515 -3.58 43.94 -5.21
C TYR A 515 -2.39 44.31 -6.10
N ARG A 516 -2.64 45.08 -7.15
CA ARG A 516 -1.61 45.57 -8.07
C ARG A 516 -1.69 47.07 -8.23
N ASP A 517 -0.54 47.75 -8.23
CA ASP A 517 -0.45 49.20 -8.44
C ASP A 517 -1.36 50.00 -7.50
N SER A 518 -1.66 49.46 -6.31
CA SER A 518 -2.66 49.98 -5.39
C SER A 518 -1.99 50.79 -4.27
N ARG A 519 -2.71 51.78 -3.74
CA ARG A 519 -2.19 52.71 -2.73
C ARG A 519 -3.01 52.66 -1.45
N PHE A 520 -2.34 52.48 -0.32
CA PHE A 520 -2.92 52.43 1.01
C PHE A 520 -2.34 53.59 1.83
N GLN A 521 -3.17 54.58 2.14
CA GLN A 521 -2.80 55.76 2.94
C GLN A 521 -3.61 55.81 4.22
N ASN A 522 -2.94 55.98 5.38
CA ASN A 522 -3.61 56.08 6.69
C ASN A 522 -4.56 54.89 6.99
N CYS A 523 -4.25 53.70 6.48
CA CYS A 523 -5.07 52.50 6.65
C CYS A 523 -4.66 51.70 7.90
N LYS A 524 -5.59 50.90 8.42
CA LYS A 524 -5.31 49.99 9.54
C LYS A 524 -5.81 48.58 9.22
N PHE A 525 -4.95 47.58 9.43
CA PHE A 525 -5.28 46.16 9.38
C PHE A 525 -5.21 45.63 10.81
N ILE A 526 -6.36 45.25 11.38
CA ILE A 526 -6.46 44.91 12.80
C ILE A 526 -7.13 43.55 12.96
N LYS A 527 -6.45 42.61 13.62
CA LYS A 527 -6.97 41.26 13.94
C LYS A 527 -7.50 40.55 12.70
N MET A 528 -6.63 40.36 11.71
CA MET A 528 -6.98 39.80 10.41
C MET A 528 -6.13 38.58 10.06
N VAL A 529 -6.71 37.73 9.21
CA VAL A 529 -6.00 36.61 8.56
C VAL A 529 -5.81 36.94 7.07
N PHE A 530 -4.58 36.89 6.60
CA PHE A 530 -4.23 36.95 5.18
C PHE A 530 -3.99 35.52 4.68
N SER A 531 -4.77 35.07 3.69
CA SER A 531 -4.61 33.76 3.05
C SER A 531 -4.49 33.93 1.55
N HIS A 532 -3.31 33.66 0.99
CA HIS A 532 -3.01 33.82 -0.43
C HIS A 532 -3.32 35.25 -0.91
N VAL A 533 -2.67 36.22 -0.27
CA VAL A 533 -2.81 37.64 -0.59
C VAL A 533 -1.51 38.19 -1.14
N ASP A 534 -1.54 38.68 -2.38
CA ASP A 534 -0.37 39.24 -3.04
C ASP A 534 -0.52 40.76 -3.19
N PHE A 535 0.49 41.50 -2.76
CA PHE A 535 0.62 42.94 -2.94
C PHE A 535 1.78 43.24 -3.89
N ASP A 536 1.47 43.49 -5.16
CA ASP A 536 2.45 43.75 -6.21
C ASP A 536 2.50 45.24 -6.57
N ASN A 537 3.68 45.84 -6.50
CA ASN A 537 3.92 47.27 -6.77
C ASN A 537 2.94 48.18 -6.00
N CYS A 538 2.66 47.84 -4.74
CA CYS A 538 1.74 48.59 -3.90
C CYS A 538 2.49 49.63 -3.07
N THR A 539 1.81 50.72 -2.73
CA THR A 539 2.36 51.80 -1.91
C THR A 539 1.62 51.88 -0.57
N PHE A 540 2.33 51.65 0.53
CA PHE A 540 1.80 51.70 1.90
C PHE A 540 2.42 52.90 2.62
N GLN A 541 1.58 53.87 2.98
CA GLN A 541 2.02 55.09 3.68
C GLN A 541 1.21 55.26 4.96
N SER A 542 1.91 55.33 6.10
CA SER A 542 1.28 55.47 7.42
C SER A 542 0.25 54.37 7.71
N VAL A 543 0.58 53.12 7.38
CA VAL A 543 -0.28 51.95 7.57
C VAL A 543 0.08 51.20 8.85
N GLU A 544 -0.93 50.77 9.61
CA GLU A 544 -0.76 49.98 10.83
C GLU A 544 -1.26 48.55 10.61
N PHE A 545 -0.36 47.59 10.74
CA PHE A 545 -0.62 46.15 10.72
C PHE A 545 -0.54 45.62 12.16
N SER A 546 -1.66 45.16 12.72
CA SER A 546 -1.74 44.73 14.12
C SER A 546 -2.45 43.38 14.27
N SER A 547 -1.80 42.43 14.96
CA SER A 547 -2.31 41.08 15.19
C SER A 547 -2.72 40.39 13.88
N ILE A 548 -1.76 40.23 12.96
CA ILE A 548 -1.99 39.61 11.64
C ILE A 548 -1.41 38.21 11.63
N LYS A 549 -2.22 37.27 11.12
CA LYS A 549 -1.76 35.95 10.71
C LYS A 549 -1.75 35.86 9.20
N SER A 550 -0.71 35.29 8.62
CA SER A 550 -0.50 35.24 7.17
C SER A 550 -0.18 33.83 6.69
N SER A 551 -0.59 33.55 5.46
CA SER A 551 -0.31 32.31 4.73
C SER A 551 -0.16 32.66 3.26
N LYS A 552 0.94 32.21 2.64
CA LYS A 552 1.29 32.48 1.24
C LYS A 552 1.01 33.92 0.84
N THR A 553 1.52 34.84 1.66
CA THR A 553 1.27 36.28 1.52
C THR A 553 2.58 36.96 1.17
N HIS A 554 2.60 37.64 0.02
CA HIS A 554 3.81 38.27 -0.48
C HIS A 554 3.58 39.75 -0.77
N PHE A 555 4.56 40.56 -0.39
CA PHE A 555 4.72 41.95 -0.80
C PHE A 555 5.88 41.97 -1.80
N THR A 556 5.58 42.26 -3.06
CA THR A 556 6.56 42.29 -4.15
C THR A 556 6.71 43.71 -4.70
N ASN A 557 7.94 44.17 -4.89
CA ASN A 557 8.24 45.51 -5.45
C ASN A 557 7.47 46.66 -4.78
N SER A 558 7.08 46.49 -3.51
CA SER A 558 6.18 47.41 -2.83
C SER A 558 6.98 48.43 -2.02
N THR A 559 6.43 49.63 -1.87
CA THR A 559 7.03 50.71 -1.05
C THR A 559 6.26 50.84 0.25
N ILE A 560 6.96 50.76 1.37
CA ILE A 560 6.37 50.80 2.71
C ILE A 560 7.05 51.92 3.49
N VAL A 561 6.30 52.98 3.76
CA VAL A 561 6.80 54.22 4.38
C VAL A 561 5.99 54.54 5.64
N ASP A 562 6.67 54.92 6.71
CA ASP A 562 6.07 55.35 7.99
C ASP A 562 5.04 54.36 8.57
N SER A 563 5.24 53.07 8.35
CA SER A 563 4.27 52.01 8.68
C SER A 563 4.70 51.17 9.88
N ARG A 564 3.74 50.53 10.56
CA ARG A 564 3.97 49.80 11.81
C ARG A 564 3.48 48.37 11.70
N PHE A 565 4.30 47.39 12.09
CA PHE A 565 3.93 45.99 12.21
C PHE A 565 4.00 45.59 13.67
N ILE A 566 2.86 45.26 14.26
CA ILE A 566 2.71 44.93 15.69
C ILE A 566 2.07 43.56 15.78
N ASP A 567 2.71 42.61 16.47
CA ASP A 567 2.13 41.30 16.75
C ASP A 567 1.76 40.52 15.47
N THR A 568 2.62 40.57 14.43
CA THR A 568 2.39 39.90 13.13
C THR A 568 3.35 38.74 12.92
N ASP A 569 2.94 37.73 12.15
CA ASP A 569 3.77 36.58 11.74
C ASP A 569 4.55 36.80 10.42
N LEU A 570 4.33 37.93 9.75
CA LEU A 570 5.04 38.34 8.54
C LEU A 570 6.56 38.46 8.78
N SER A 571 7.33 37.49 8.27
CA SER A 571 8.79 37.44 8.32
C SER A 571 9.43 38.18 7.13
N GLU A 572 10.77 38.30 7.12
CA GLU A 572 11.50 38.97 6.02
C GLU A 572 11.22 38.32 4.64
N GLN A 573 10.85 37.05 4.59
CA GLN A 573 10.53 36.33 3.35
C GLN A 573 9.23 36.82 2.70
N ALA A 574 8.33 37.42 3.47
CA ALA A 574 7.11 38.01 2.92
C ALA A 574 7.39 39.28 2.09
N PHE A 575 8.56 39.90 2.25
CA PHE A 575 8.92 41.16 1.58
C PHE A 575 10.01 40.94 0.53
N VAL A 576 9.61 40.83 -0.74
CA VAL A 576 10.52 40.62 -1.88
C VAL A 576 10.72 41.96 -2.61
N ASP A 577 11.96 42.41 -2.71
CA ASP A 577 12.35 43.66 -3.40
C ASP A 577 11.55 44.90 -2.93
N CYS A 578 11.20 44.94 -1.65
CA CYS A 578 10.43 46.05 -1.07
C CYS A 578 11.34 47.17 -0.55
N HIS A 579 10.96 48.42 -0.83
CA HIS A 579 11.62 49.60 -0.26
C HIS A 579 10.92 49.98 1.05
N THR A 580 11.62 49.80 2.18
CA THR A 580 11.09 50.12 3.51
C THR A 580 11.78 51.35 4.08
N GLU A 581 11.00 52.34 4.52
CA GLU A 581 11.50 53.57 5.14
C GLU A 581 10.70 53.88 6.42
N ASN A 582 11.41 54.10 7.54
CA ASN A 582 10.82 54.40 8.85
C ASN A 582 9.74 53.39 9.31
N VAL A 583 10.06 52.09 9.24
CA VAL A 583 9.15 51.00 9.65
C VAL A 583 9.48 50.53 11.07
N THR A 584 8.49 50.44 11.94
CA THR A 584 8.64 49.85 13.29
C THR A 584 8.10 48.42 13.31
N GLN A 585 8.94 47.43 13.62
CA GLN A 585 8.55 46.01 13.69
C GLN A 585 8.60 45.50 15.13
N LEU A 586 7.44 45.21 15.70
CA LEU A 586 7.24 44.50 16.97
C LEU A 586 6.54 43.16 16.68
N SER A 587 7.18 42.31 15.88
CA SER A 587 6.64 41.02 15.42
C SER A 587 6.93 39.90 16.43
N LEU A 588 5.99 38.96 16.55
CA LEU A 588 6.23 37.65 17.18
C LEU A 588 7.12 36.83 16.25
N ARG A 589 8.39 36.59 16.62
CA ARG A 589 9.16 35.54 15.96
C ARG A 589 8.53 34.20 16.34
N GLY A 590 7.87 33.56 15.38
CA GLY A 590 7.52 32.15 15.50
C GLY A 590 8.77 31.29 15.69
N PRO A 591 8.64 30.07 16.23
CA PRO A 591 9.78 29.18 16.48
C PRO A 591 10.55 28.83 15.20
N CYS A 592 9.89 28.83 14.03
CA CYS A 592 10.49 28.57 12.72
C CYS A 592 10.39 29.82 11.82
N PRO A 593 11.48 30.59 11.64
CA PRO A 593 11.45 31.84 10.87
C PRO A 593 11.29 31.66 9.34
N THR A 594 11.34 30.43 8.83
CA THR A 594 11.40 30.09 7.40
C THR A 594 10.15 29.42 6.84
N LEU A 595 9.09 29.25 7.65
CA LEU A 595 7.96 28.39 7.29
C LEU A 595 6.71 29.22 6.95
N ASP A 596 6.36 29.27 5.67
CA ASP A 596 5.13 29.90 5.16
C ASP A 596 4.03 28.83 5.04
N LEU A 597 3.19 28.71 6.08
CA LEU A 597 2.14 27.69 6.12
C LEU A 597 1.06 28.00 5.10
N ASP A 598 0.62 27.00 4.33
CA ASP A 598 -0.58 27.11 3.50
C ASP A 598 -1.82 26.76 4.33
N TYR A 599 -2.66 27.74 4.69
CA TYR A 599 -3.88 27.51 5.47
C TYR A 599 -4.99 26.81 4.67
N ASN A 600 -4.87 26.72 3.35
CA ASN A 600 -5.81 26.02 2.45
C ASN A 600 -5.54 24.51 2.30
N ILE A 601 -4.75 23.91 3.20
CA ILE A 601 -4.59 22.45 3.21
C ILE A 601 -5.89 21.82 3.73
N TYR A 602 -6.78 21.47 2.82
CA TYR A 602 -7.98 20.68 3.10
C TYR A 602 -7.60 19.21 3.32
N ILE A 603 -7.13 18.88 4.53
CA ILE A 603 -6.91 17.47 4.95
C ILE A 603 -8.23 16.70 4.88
N GLU A 604 -9.36 17.39 5.06
CA GLU A 604 -10.69 16.80 5.10
C GLU A 604 -11.05 15.98 3.85
N GLU A 605 -10.82 16.47 2.63
CA GLU A 605 -11.15 15.68 1.43
C GLU A 605 -10.19 14.51 1.21
N ALA A 606 -8.90 14.67 1.49
CA ALA A 606 -7.94 13.57 1.43
C ALA A 606 -8.30 12.48 2.46
N LEU A 607 -8.78 12.90 3.63
CA LEU A 607 -9.26 12.02 4.69
C LEU A 607 -10.53 11.26 4.28
N HIS A 608 -11.51 11.96 3.68
CA HIS A 608 -12.70 11.33 3.12
C HIS A 608 -12.34 10.34 2.00
N GLY A 609 -11.39 10.68 1.14
CA GLY A 609 -10.89 9.80 0.08
C GLY A 609 -10.27 8.51 0.62
N HIS A 610 -9.32 8.64 1.55
CA HIS A 610 -8.70 7.49 2.20
C HIS A 610 -9.73 6.64 2.97
N LEU A 611 -10.65 7.27 3.69
CA LEU A 611 -11.71 6.58 4.42
C LEU A 611 -12.63 5.80 3.47
N ALA A 612 -13.05 6.40 2.37
CA ALA A 612 -13.90 5.75 1.35
C ALA A 612 -13.19 4.56 0.70
N ALA A 613 -11.91 4.72 0.33
CA ALA A 613 -11.10 3.65 -0.22
C ALA A 613 -10.97 2.45 0.73
N LEU A 614 -10.68 2.70 2.01
CA LEU A 614 -10.51 1.65 3.01
C LEU A 614 -11.83 0.96 3.37
N LEU A 615 -12.93 1.71 3.43
CA LEU A 615 -14.27 1.15 3.62
C LEU A 615 -14.70 0.26 2.44
N ALA A 616 -14.29 0.58 1.21
CA ALA A 616 -14.52 -0.28 0.04
C ALA A 616 -13.64 -1.53 0.06
N PHE A 617 -12.41 -1.43 0.58
CA PHE A 617 -11.44 -2.52 0.64
C PHE A 617 -11.87 -3.64 1.60
N VAL A 618 -12.40 -3.32 2.79
CA VAL A 618 -12.79 -4.29 3.82
C VAL A 618 -13.77 -5.38 3.31
N PRO A 619 -14.96 -5.03 2.76
CA PRO A 619 -15.89 -6.03 2.26
C PRO A 619 -15.33 -6.76 1.03
N ALA A 620 -14.57 -6.08 0.17
CA ALA A 620 -13.95 -6.72 -0.99
C ALA A 620 -12.96 -7.83 -0.58
N ALA A 621 -12.12 -7.59 0.42
CA ALA A 621 -11.20 -8.60 0.96
C ALA A 621 -11.93 -9.80 1.58
N ALA A 622 -13.00 -9.54 2.35
CA ALA A 622 -13.81 -10.61 2.95
C ALA A 622 -14.52 -11.47 1.89
N LEU A 623 -15.12 -10.83 0.89
CA LEU A 623 -15.78 -11.51 -0.23
C LEU A 623 -14.77 -12.29 -1.10
N ALA A 624 -13.59 -11.73 -1.34
CA ALA A 624 -12.50 -12.42 -2.03
C ALA A 624 -12.06 -13.69 -1.28
N GLY A 625 -11.96 -13.61 0.06
CA GLY A 625 -11.66 -14.76 0.90
C GLY A 625 -12.70 -15.88 0.78
N LEU A 626 -13.99 -15.53 0.69
CA LEU A 626 -15.06 -16.49 0.43
C LEU A 626 -14.98 -17.05 -0.98
N ALA A 627 -14.73 -16.21 -1.99
CA ALA A 627 -14.59 -16.63 -3.38
C ALA A 627 -13.44 -17.62 -3.57
N LEU A 628 -12.34 -17.47 -2.82
CA LEU A 628 -11.19 -18.39 -2.81
C LEU A 628 -11.49 -19.80 -2.29
N THR A 629 -12.65 -20.02 -1.66
CA THR A 629 -13.09 -21.37 -1.27
C THR A 629 -13.67 -22.16 -2.44
N VAL A 630 -14.09 -21.49 -3.51
CA VAL A 630 -14.74 -22.09 -4.69
C VAL A 630 -13.91 -21.89 -5.96
N LEU A 631 -13.29 -20.74 -6.12
CA LEU A 631 -12.54 -20.36 -7.32
C LEU A 631 -11.09 -20.80 -7.27
N GLN A 632 -10.52 -21.07 -8.45
CA GLN A 632 -9.10 -21.34 -8.60
C GLN A 632 -8.27 -20.06 -8.43
N ARG A 633 -7.26 -20.12 -7.55
CA ARG A 633 -6.42 -18.99 -7.13
C ARG A 633 -5.73 -18.22 -8.28
N PRO A 634 -4.94 -18.85 -9.18
CA PRO A 634 -4.22 -18.11 -10.23
C PRO A 634 -5.17 -17.46 -11.24
N LYS A 635 -6.33 -18.08 -11.53
CA LYS A 635 -7.36 -17.46 -12.39
C LYS A 635 -7.94 -16.20 -11.75
N MET A 636 -8.23 -16.26 -10.45
CA MET A 636 -8.76 -15.12 -9.71
C MET A 636 -7.78 -13.95 -9.68
N ILE A 637 -6.47 -14.21 -9.47
CA ILE A 637 -5.41 -13.19 -9.54
C ILE A 637 -5.36 -12.56 -10.93
N GLY A 638 -5.29 -13.37 -11.99
CA GLY A 638 -5.13 -12.86 -13.35
C GLY A 638 -6.29 -11.98 -13.81
N VAL A 639 -7.53 -12.42 -13.54
CA VAL A 639 -8.75 -11.68 -13.91
C VAL A 639 -8.88 -10.38 -13.12
N SER A 640 -8.64 -10.41 -11.81
CA SER A 640 -8.75 -9.19 -10.98
C SER A 640 -7.68 -8.16 -11.31
N LEU A 641 -6.44 -8.57 -11.60
CA LEU A 641 -5.37 -7.66 -12.05
C LEU A 641 -5.65 -7.08 -13.44
N PHE A 642 -6.19 -7.89 -14.35
CA PHE A 642 -6.60 -7.41 -15.67
C PHE A 642 -7.73 -6.38 -15.58
N LEU A 643 -8.74 -6.65 -14.75
CA LEU A 643 -9.83 -5.71 -14.52
C LEU A 643 -9.35 -4.43 -13.81
N SER A 644 -8.39 -4.55 -12.89
CA SER A 644 -7.73 -3.39 -12.26
C SER A 644 -6.93 -2.56 -13.27
N SER A 645 -6.31 -3.20 -14.26
CA SER A 645 -5.62 -2.51 -15.36
C SER A 645 -6.60 -1.71 -16.23
N ILE A 646 -7.75 -2.32 -16.60
CA ILE A 646 -8.82 -1.62 -17.34
C ILE A 646 -9.38 -0.47 -16.52
N ALA A 647 -9.62 -0.69 -15.23
CA ALA A 647 -10.06 0.36 -14.32
C ALA A 647 -9.04 1.51 -14.35
N ALA A 648 -7.74 1.26 -14.12
CA ALA A 648 -6.72 2.30 -14.15
C ALA A 648 -6.71 3.14 -15.45
N LEU A 649 -7.00 2.54 -16.61
CA LEU A 649 -7.16 3.30 -17.87
C LEU A 649 -8.40 4.20 -17.86
N CYS A 650 -9.47 3.80 -17.18
CA CYS A 650 -10.69 4.60 -17.06
C CYS A 650 -10.50 5.86 -16.19
N LEU A 651 -9.40 6.00 -15.43
CA LEU A 651 -9.03 7.28 -14.80
C LEU A 651 -9.02 8.42 -15.81
N MET A 652 -8.62 8.13 -17.05
CA MET A 652 -8.59 9.08 -18.16
C MET A 652 -9.91 9.77 -18.46
N LEU A 653 -11.02 9.13 -18.10
CA LEU A 653 -12.37 9.64 -18.37
C LEU A 653 -12.87 10.56 -17.26
N VAL A 654 -12.17 10.59 -16.12
CA VAL A 654 -12.58 11.29 -14.90
C VAL A 654 -11.70 12.53 -14.70
N SER A 655 -11.95 13.59 -15.48
CA SER A 655 -11.11 14.80 -15.47
C SER A 655 -11.72 16.00 -14.73
N SER A 656 -13.02 15.98 -14.42
CA SER A 656 -13.75 17.24 -14.19
C SER A 656 -14.42 17.39 -12.82
N ASN A 657 -14.50 16.34 -11.98
CA ASN A 657 -15.17 16.40 -10.68
C ASN A 657 -14.37 15.64 -9.61
N SER A 658 -14.02 16.31 -8.51
CA SER A 658 -13.26 15.74 -7.39
C SER A 658 -13.95 14.50 -6.79
N GLY A 659 -15.27 14.54 -6.60
CA GLY A 659 -16.04 13.41 -6.08
C GLY A 659 -16.05 12.19 -7.02
N ALA A 660 -15.99 12.42 -8.34
CA ALA A 660 -15.90 11.34 -9.32
C ALA A 660 -14.53 10.65 -9.29
N VAL A 661 -13.43 11.41 -9.09
CA VAL A 661 -12.07 10.87 -8.94
C VAL A 661 -12.00 9.97 -7.70
N LEU A 662 -12.55 10.42 -6.57
CA LEU A 662 -12.59 9.67 -5.31
C LEU A 662 -13.42 8.38 -5.42
N GLY A 663 -14.62 8.47 -6.01
CA GLY A 663 -15.47 7.30 -6.22
C GLY A 663 -14.79 6.26 -7.11
N PHE A 664 -14.15 6.71 -8.18
CA PHE A 664 -13.38 5.84 -9.07
C PHE A 664 -12.20 5.16 -8.35
N GLU A 665 -11.42 5.92 -7.58
CA GLU A 665 -10.29 5.40 -6.81
C GLU A 665 -10.72 4.30 -5.84
N SER A 666 -11.81 4.52 -5.10
CA SER A 666 -12.37 3.50 -4.19
C SER A 666 -12.77 2.21 -4.92
N GLY A 667 -13.34 2.32 -6.12
CA GLY A 667 -13.69 1.17 -6.96
C GLY A 667 -12.47 0.39 -7.46
N PHE A 668 -11.43 1.11 -7.89
CA PHE A 668 -10.15 0.50 -8.26
C PHE A 668 -9.53 -0.27 -7.09
N ILE A 669 -9.49 0.33 -5.90
CA ILE A 669 -8.94 -0.27 -4.68
C ILE A 669 -9.74 -1.51 -4.26
N ALA A 670 -11.06 -1.51 -4.42
CA ALA A 670 -11.90 -2.69 -4.12
C ALA A 670 -11.60 -3.87 -5.05
N ILE A 671 -11.45 -3.66 -6.36
CA ILE A 671 -11.10 -4.72 -7.31
C ILE A 671 -9.69 -5.24 -7.02
N PHE A 672 -8.76 -4.32 -6.73
CA PHE A 672 -7.39 -4.66 -6.37
C PHE A 672 -7.31 -5.48 -5.07
N ALA A 673 -8.18 -5.23 -4.08
CA ALA A 673 -8.25 -5.99 -2.84
C ALA A 673 -8.46 -7.50 -3.08
N ILE A 674 -9.21 -7.85 -4.14
CA ILE A 674 -9.43 -9.24 -4.56
C ILE A 674 -8.11 -9.88 -5.02
N ALA A 675 -7.35 -9.18 -5.86
CA ALA A 675 -6.04 -9.62 -6.34
C ALA A 675 -5.05 -9.78 -5.17
N TRP A 676 -4.98 -8.77 -4.29
CA TRP A 676 -4.13 -8.77 -3.11
C TRP A 676 -4.40 -9.95 -2.19
N THR A 677 -5.68 -10.26 -1.94
CA THR A 677 -6.10 -11.38 -1.10
C THR A 677 -5.67 -12.72 -1.68
N ALA A 678 -5.88 -12.91 -2.98
CA ALA A 678 -5.49 -14.11 -3.68
C ALA A 678 -3.98 -14.31 -3.72
N LEU A 679 -3.25 -13.24 -4.02
CA LEU A 679 -1.79 -13.25 -4.14
C LEU A 679 -1.11 -13.51 -2.79
N THR A 680 -1.63 -12.91 -1.71
CA THR A 680 -1.19 -13.17 -0.33
C THR A 680 -1.30 -14.66 -0.01
N LEU A 681 -2.46 -15.25 -0.26
CA LEU A 681 -2.71 -16.65 0.03
C LEU A 681 -1.85 -17.59 -0.84
N VAL A 682 -1.64 -17.29 -2.13
CA VAL A 682 -0.73 -18.06 -2.99
C VAL A 682 0.71 -17.96 -2.50
N THR A 683 1.16 -16.79 -2.03
CA THR A 683 2.51 -16.59 -1.50
C THR A 683 2.76 -17.47 -0.27
N VAL A 684 1.77 -17.57 0.64
CA VAL A 684 1.85 -18.47 1.80
C VAL A 684 1.94 -19.94 1.39
N GLU A 685 1.20 -20.36 0.35
CA GLU A 685 1.15 -21.75 -0.08
C GLU A 685 2.28 -22.19 -1.02
N CYS A 686 3.02 -21.26 -1.64
CA CYS A 686 4.10 -21.60 -2.57
C CYS A 686 5.37 -22.12 -1.90
N TYR A 687 5.56 -21.82 -0.61
CA TYR A 687 6.77 -22.15 0.12
C TYR A 687 6.53 -23.27 1.16
N PRO A 688 7.50 -24.18 1.33
CA PRO A 688 7.49 -25.13 2.44
C PRO A 688 7.63 -24.35 3.77
N THR A 689 7.10 -24.90 4.86
CA THR A 689 6.97 -24.15 6.13
C THR A 689 8.31 -23.62 6.65
N HIS A 690 9.42 -24.36 6.49
CA HIS A 690 10.76 -23.93 6.93
C HIS A 690 11.35 -22.73 6.14
N LEU A 691 10.82 -22.40 4.96
CA LEU A 691 11.21 -21.23 4.17
C LEU A 691 10.07 -20.21 4.01
N ARG A 692 8.90 -20.50 4.58
CA ARG A 692 7.68 -19.77 4.27
C ARG A 692 7.73 -18.33 4.75
N CYS A 693 8.24 -18.09 5.97
CA CYS A 693 8.34 -16.71 6.47
C CYS A 693 9.47 -15.94 5.80
N THR A 694 10.60 -16.57 5.49
CA THR A 694 11.70 -15.96 4.73
C THR A 694 11.24 -15.57 3.33
N GLY A 695 10.53 -16.46 2.63
CA GLY A 695 10.00 -16.21 1.30
C GLY A 695 8.96 -15.08 1.26
N PHE A 696 7.98 -15.11 2.18
CA PHE A 696 7.01 -14.03 2.30
C PHE A 696 7.68 -12.70 2.73
N GLY A 697 8.65 -12.75 3.65
CA GLY A 697 9.41 -11.59 4.10
C GLY A 697 10.18 -10.91 2.96
N LEU A 698 10.76 -11.67 2.04
CA LEU A 698 11.34 -11.15 0.81
C LEU A 698 10.30 -10.46 -0.08
N MET A 699 9.13 -11.08 -0.27
CA MET A 699 8.04 -10.45 -1.05
C MET A 699 7.58 -9.14 -0.38
N ALA A 700 7.44 -9.14 0.95
CA ALA A 700 7.08 -7.95 1.72
C ALA A 700 8.10 -6.82 1.49
N ALA A 701 9.39 -7.12 1.48
CA ALA A 701 10.42 -6.13 1.18
C ALA A 701 10.37 -5.63 -0.27
N ALA A 702 10.18 -6.53 -1.24
CA ALA A 702 10.04 -6.16 -2.65
C ALA A 702 8.82 -5.25 -2.89
N ILE A 703 7.70 -5.50 -2.20
CA ILE A 703 6.51 -4.65 -2.19
C ILE A 703 6.87 -3.23 -1.73
N ARG A 704 7.58 -3.09 -0.61
CA ARG A 704 7.93 -1.77 -0.05
C ARG A 704 8.97 -1.02 -0.89
N ILE A 705 9.98 -1.71 -1.43
CA ILE A 705 10.98 -1.10 -2.34
C ILE A 705 10.32 -0.65 -3.64
N SER A 706 9.44 -1.46 -4.22
CA SER A 706 8.70 -1.09 -5.44
C SER A 706 7.75 0.06 -5.17
N GLY A 707 7.15 0.12 -3.98
CA GLY A 707 6.37 1.27 -3.52
C GLY A 707 7.19 2.55 -3.40
N LEU A 708 8.42 2.48 -2.87
CA LEU A 708 9.33 3.62 -2.80
C LEU A 708 9.67 4.15 -4.21
N ILE A 709 9.97 3.25 -5.15
CA ILE A 709 10.23 3.63 -6.56
C ILE A 709 8.96 4.20 -7.21
N GLY A 710 7.80 3.60 -6.95
CA GLY A 710 6.50 4.05 -7.46
C GLY A 710 6.15 5.45 -6.96
N THR A 711 6.22 5.69 -5.65
CA THR A 711 5.93 7.00 -5.04
C THR A 711 6.83 8.10 -5.61
N ALA A 712 8.15 7.87 -5.69
CA ALA A 712 9.08 8.83 -6.30
C ALA A 712 8.76 9.11 -7.79
N THR A 713 8.43 8.06 -8.55
CA THR A 713 8.10 8.20 -9.98
C THR A 713 6.81 9.01 -10.16
N TYR A 714 5.76 8.68 -9.41
CA TYR A 714 4.45 9.31 -9.57
C TYR A 714 4.39 10.73 -9.02
N GLN A 715 5.20 11.07 -8.00
CA GLN A 715 5.37 12.46 -7.55
C GLN A 715 5.90 13.36 -8.69
N SER A 716 6.80 12.85 -9.54
CA SER A 716 7.26 13.61 -10.71
C SER A 716 6.19 13.78 -11.80
N LEU A 717 5.15 12.93 -11.78
CA LEU A 717 4.06 12.91 -12.75
C LEU A 717 2.84 13.75 -12.33
N VAL A 718 2.87 14.44 -11.19
CA VAL A 718 1.74 15.27 -10.72
C VAL A 718 1.40 16.39 -11.73
N ASN A 719 2.41 16.99 -12.37
CA ASN A 719 2.24 18.04 -13.38
C ASN A 719 2.07 17.48 -14.82
N ALA A 720 2.14 16.16 -14.99
CA ALA A 720 2.02 15.51 -16.30
C ALA A 720 0.54 15.32 -16.68
N PRO A 721 0.21 15.16 -17.99
CA PRO A 721 -1.15 14.81 -18.38
C PRO A 721 -1.58 13.49 -17.76
N LEU A 722 -2.86 13.37 -17.38
CA LEU A 722 -3.48 12.19 -16.76
C LEU A 722 -3.19 10.85 -17.47
N VAL A 723 -2.87 10.93 -18.77
CA VAL A 723 -2.45 9.81 -19.63
C VAL A 723 -1.23 9.08 -19.06
N ALA A 724 -0.26 9.83 -18.53
CA ALA A 724 1.00 9.27 -18.09
C ALA A 724 0.84 8.34 -16.85
N PRO A 725 0.29 8.80 -15.70
CA PRO A 725 0.13 7.95 -14.53
C PRO A 725 -0.84 6.78 -14.77
N SER A 726 -1.91 6.99 -15.55
CA SER A 726 -2.88 5.93 -15.84
C SER A 726 -2.32 4.80 -16.72
N LEU A 727 -1.61 5.12 -17.81
CA LEU A 727 -0.94 4.12 -18.66
C LEU A 727 0.17 3.39 -17.90
N LEU A 728 0.91 4.11 -17.05
CA LEU A 728 1.95 3.52 -16.22
C LEU A 728 1.37 2.49 -15.23
N THR A 729 0.28 2.83 -14.53
CA THR A 729 -0.41 1.89 -13.64
C THR A 729 -0.98 0.71 -14.41
N ALA A 730 -1.66 0.98 -15.53
CA ALA A 730 -2.32 -0.05 -16.33
C ALA A 730 -1.31 -1.05 -16.91
N SER A 731 -0.19 -0.58 -17.44
CA SER A 731 0.87 -1.44 -17.98
C SER A 731 1.52 -2.31 -16.90
N ALA A 732 1.81 -1.75 -15.71
CA ALA A 732 2.35 -2.52 -14.59
C ALA A 732 1.39 -3.64 -14.15
N LEU A 733 0.10 -3.33 -14.00
CA LEU A 733 -0.92 -4.33 -13.62
C LEU A 733 -1.16 -5.37 -14.72
N PHE A 734 -1.07 -4.98 -15.99
CA PHE A 734 -1.19 -5.90 -17.12
C PHE A 734 -0.03 -6.90 -17.18
N ILE A 735 1.20 -6.43 -16.97
CA ILE A 735 2.39 -7.29 -16.85
C ILE A 735 2.21 -8.28 -15.70
N ALA A 736 1.72 -7.83 -14.55
CA ALA A 736 1.44 -8.69 -13.40
C ALA A 736 0.35 -9.74 -13.71
N SER A 737 -0.70 -9.35 -14.45
CA SER A 737 -1.75 -10.27 -14.90
C SER A 737 -1.20 -11.37 -15.81
N ILE A 738 -0.35 -11.04 -16.79
CA ILE A 738 0.28 -12.03 -17.67
C ILE A 738 1.23 -12.95 -16.90
N ALA A 739 2.04 -12.40 -16.00
CA ALA A 739 2.99 -13.17 -15.19
C ALA A 739 2.28 -14.24 -14.32
N THR A 740 1.03 -13.98 -13.92
CA THR A 740 0.18 -14.92 -13.17
C THR A 740 -0.02 -16.26 -13.89
N LEU A 741 0.01 -16.28 -15.22
CA LEU A 741 -0.12 -17.52 -16.01
C LEU A 741 1.02 -18.52 -15.77
N LYS A 742 2.14 -18.07 -15.21
CA LYS A 742 3.30 -18.90 -14.89
C LYS A 742 3.28 -19.44 -13.46
N LEU A 743 2.30 -19.06 -12.64
CA LEU A 743 2.16 -19.56 -11.27
C LEU A 743 1.64 -21.00 -11.25
N PRO A 744 2.18 -21.87 -10.37
CA PRO A 744 1.68 -23.22 -10.21
C PRO A 744 0.28 -23.21 -9.57
N GLN A 745 -0.54 -24.21 -9.91
CA GLN A 745 -1.86 -24.37 -9.30
C GLN A 745 -1.70 -24.90 -7.86
N THR A 746 -1.77 -24.05 -6.85
CA THR A 746 -1.54 -24.47 -5.44
C THR A 746 -2.59 -25.45 -4.89
N HIS A 747 -3.62 -25.81 -5.65
CA HIS A 747 -4.52 -26.91 -5.28
C HIS A 747 -3.84 -28.29 -5.37
N THR A 748 -2.73 -28.42 -6.11
CA THR A 748 -2.09 -29.73 -6.39
C THR A 748 -0.63 -29.85 -5.93
N VAL A 749 0.00 -28.80 -5.37
CA VAL A 749 1.48 -28.70 -5.24
C VAL A 749 2.10 -29.43 -4.03
N PHE A 750 1.31 -30.03 -3.14
CA PHE A 750 1.84 -30.88 -2.06
C PHE A 750 1.16 -32.25 -2.02
N LEU A 751 0.94 -32.83 -3.20
CA LEU A 751 0.64 -34.25 -3.38
C LEU A 751 1.83 -34.94 -4.04
#